data_AF-A0A4Q4YIS5-F1
#
_entry.id   AF-A0A4Q4YIS5-F1
#
_cell.length_a   1.000
_cell.length_b   1.000
_cell.length_c   1.000
_cell.angle_alpha   90.00
_cell.angle_beta   90.00
_cell.angle_gamma   90.00
#
_symmetry.space_group_name_H-M   'P 1'
#
loop_
_entity.id
_entity.type
_entity.pdbx_description
1 polymer ?
#
loop_
_entity_poly.entity_id
_entity_poly.type
_entity_poly.pdbx_seq_one_letter_code
_entity_poly.pdbx_strand_id
1 'polypeptide(L)'
;MNGYAHRSQDSFDAGMPQALRPSPVPDEPARRDPFSRSSSNSFGQETARLASMNPGRAQSSFVDLKDPVQVHLLTETALLDSRGFQILSQEEVDALKKRCQTLNQRIEQTRSSLAIQSKYRDAAVSMSKLYSAGRPDGVRRSLLGNRTRADSDAAREAEAEREAIQKKCDELASELRSLEKRAMEPQRRLLEHTAGILQLAHKKSKKPSTPVPKTPLVNGVPASPESMFSTSNGRNSLEHPGDFFVWDQGSLYQSFDQLDPYGVAAPRTTPLEIPLKSPSREASKQLTAENDKLRQENDQLRDQLESLSSELDGLRGERSNHYKLITDTETKLERLNNLLREQIVSADPARNDNYKAPPSGQLEPGDMIGSHLDYLENGLHAVKESFGGGSGAAERLHALNLQVQNVLLGVNTSHPSAPDSAADADEQVAYMQQSLQAVEYELQRAADISNSSSAEKQKTEQSETVLTGLWEIIQSGYADIRKQKQDRRKARMEKGLEVDEEDMSDGEFDVDEQYSLPAFSTKVQWLYAQATSLREQKGVLTRQIKQQRELNSRSDSEKDQAMRDKIEELEQTQQMLEKAEREADLVRSELSQVIEDMNNMQKNRSEEAALIDEAQAALRERNQKIAAFEANSRDVQSRLAAAEANIEVITAQLQQANDDKEAAEKAAQDKQAEIDAKQKEIEDKQKELDAKNEELAEMTGMVTELKIEATLAKAELDGAYGTRKERAAEAAALHDSSETAKMLNRINALEKELKATAKDLTEVVQQSVEAEKKIGQLEGELDRATAERARLRDQSERAGEELEARAREAAADVEERLGREIARLRRDKEQLQDELDSERLKSGHAPPLSPGGAMRTSYLTESYRSGLKSERRKHEEQLRAEQMARRKVEEELKALKRAQGAAKSASLNPPPR
;
A
#
# COMPACT_ATOMS: atom_id res chain seq x y z
N MET A 1 -54.35 49.55 50.41
CA MET A 1 -54.15 50.57 51.46
C MET A 1 -52.75 51.15 51.28
N ASN A 2 -52.70 52.44 50.94
CA ASN A 2 -51.67 53.50 51.14
C ASN A 2 -50.17 53.14 51.05
N GLY A 3 -49.29 53.84 50.34
CA GLY A 3 -49.42 55.09 49.58
C GLY A 3 -48.06 55.63 49.08
N TYR A 4 -48.15 56.58 48.15
CA TYR A 4 -47.23 57.67 47.78
C TYR A 4 -45.88 57.44 47.06
N ALA A 5 -45.60 58.43 46.22
CA ALA A 5 -44.73 58.46 45.04
C ALA A 5 -43.67 59.59 45.11
N HIS A 6 -42.80 59.66 44.07
CA HIS A 6 -41.98 60.77 43.50
C HIS A 6 -40.50 60.34 43.33
N ARG A 7 -39.81 60.38 42.17
CA ARG A 7 -39.64 61.28 40.99
C ARG A 7 -38.62 62.42 41.22
N SER A 8 -37.75 62.62 40.19
CA SER A 8 -36.89 63.77 39.80
C SER A 8 -35.53 63.95 40.52
N GLN A 9 -34.38 63.89 39.80
CA GLN A 9 -33.56 65.01 39.21
C GLN A 9 -32.66 65.68 40.28
N ASP A 10 -31.34 65.92 40.13
CA ASP A 10 -30.53 66.70 39.16
C ASP A 10 -29.04 66.24 39.22
N SER A 11 -28.23 66.18 38.16
CA SER A 11 -27.68 67.21 37.24
C SER A 11 -26.79 68.28 37.89
N PHE A 12 -25.47 68.21 37.64
CA PHE A 12 -24.66 69.41 37.36
C PHE A 12 -23.61 69.09 36.27
N ASP A 13 -23.64 69.95 35.27
CA ASP A 13 -22.95 69.96 33.98
C ASP A 13 -21.78 70.96 34.03
N ALA A 14 -20.68 70.66 33.34
CA ALA A 14 -19.82 71.67 32.70
C ALA A 14 -18.73 71.00 31.84
N GLY A 15 -18.85 71.11 30.51
CA GLY A 15 -17.70 71.39 29.64
C GLY A 15 -17.42 70.39 28.50
N MET A 16 -18.15 70.52 27.40
CA MET A 16 -17.65 70.18 26.05
C MET A 16 -16.88 71.38 25.46
N PRO A 17 -15.89 71.18 24.56
CA PRO A 17 -16.24 71.07 23.14
C PRO A 17 -15.56 69.90 22.39
N GLN A 18 -16.27 69.53 21.33
CA GLN A 18 -16.02 68.43 20.40
C GLN A 18 -14.73 68.59 19.56
N ALA A 19 -14.14 67.45 19.16
CA ALA A 19 -13.56 67.29 17.83
C ALA A 19 -13.51 65.81 17.38
N LEU A 20 -14.25 65.53 16.29
CA LEU A 20 -13.93 64.60 15.19
C LEU A 20 -13.94 63.07 15.45
N ARG A 21 -15.10 62.46 15.19
CA ARG A 21 -15.21 61.12 14.57
C ARG A 21 -15.31 61.28 13.04
N PRO A 22 -14.65 60.46 12.22
CA PRO A 22 -14.96 60.35 10.79
C PRO A 22 -16.16 59.42 10.56
N SER A 23 -17.08 59.88 9.72
CA SER A 23 -18.27 59.18 9.24
C SER A 23 -17.96 58.24 8.06
N PRO A 24 -18.72 57.13 7.90
CA PRO A 24 -18.72 56.26 6.72
C PRO A 24 -19.89 56.58 5.78
N VAL A 25 -19.70 56.52 4.45
CA VAL A 25 -20.76 56.36 3.41
C VAL A 25 -20.12 56.25 2.01
N PRO A 26 -20.83 55.86 0.92
CA PRO A 26 -21.95 54.90 0.79
C PRO A 26 -21.89 53.98 -0.47
N ASP A 27 -22.78 52.99 -0.49
CA ASP A 27 -23.26 52.17 -1.62
C ASP A 27 -23.96 52.96 -2.75
N GLU A 28 -23.95 52.39 -3.97
CA GLU A 28 -25.12 52.37 -4.91
C GLU A 28 -24.86 51.43 -6.14
N PRO A 29 -25.87 50.99 -6.95
CA PRO A 29 -26.80 49.90 -6.63
C PRO A 29 -26.98 48.80 -7.71
N ALA A 30 -27.49 47.65 -7.23
CA ALA A 30 -28.38 46.63 -7.83
C ALA A 30 -28.49 46.38 -9.36
N ARG A 31 -28.44 45.09 -9.75
CA ARG A 31 -29.47 44.43 -10.57
C ARG A 31 -29.48 42.91 -10.36
N ARG A 32 -30.65 42.36 -10.03
CA ARG A 32 -31.02 40.93 -10.10
C ARG A 32 -31.46 40.61 -11.54
N ASP A 33 -31.16 39.41 -12.03
CA ASP A 33 -32.21 38.41 -12.33
C ASP A 33 -31.65 37.00 -12.63
N PRO A 34 -32.48 35.95 -12.49
CA PRO A 34 -32.11 34.53 -12.44
C PRO A 34 -32.42 33.77 -13.76
N PHE A 35 -32.01 32.50 -13.79
CA PHE A 35 -32.15 31.50 -14.86
C PHE A 35 -31.12 31.56 -16.01
N SER A 36 -30.07 30.74 -15.88
CA SER A 36 -29.66 29.85 -16.97
C SER A 36 -28.98 28.61 -16.40
N ARG A 37 -29.70 27.49 -16.48
CA ARG A 37 -29.08 26.17 -16.54
C ARG A 37 -28.35 26.08 -17.87
N SER A 38 -27.08 25.73 -17.87
CA SER A 38 -26.62 24.72 -18.82
C SER A 38 -25.40 24.00 -18.31
N SER A 39 -25.56 22.68 -18.24
CA SER A 39 -24.53 21.69 -18.01
C SER A 39 -23.42 21.80 -19.05
N SER A 40 -22.16 21.83 -18.61
CA SER A 40 -21.04 21.37 -19.43
C SER A 40 -19.83 21.07 -18.54
N ASN A 41 -19.54 19.77 -18.38
CA ASN A 41 -18.23 19.18 -18.10
C ASN A 41 -17.21 20.01 -17.31
N SER A 42 -17.22 19.88 -15.99
CA SER A 42 -16.05 20.20 -15.15
C SER A 42 -15.15 18.96 -15.04
N PHE A 43 -14.42 18.65 -16.11
CA PHE A 43 -13.34 17.63 -16.12
C PHE A 43 -11.99 18.24 -16.54
N GLY A 44 -11.79 19.54 -16.30
CA GLY A 44 -10.58 20.26 -16.72
C GLY A 44 -10.00 21.26 -15.72
N GLN A 45 -10.53 21.35 -14.49
CA GLN A 45 -10.12 22.38 -13.52
C GLN A 45 -9.17 21.89 -12.42
N GLU A 46 -8.79 20.61 -12.38
CA GLU A 46 -7.85 20.08 -11.37
C GLU A 46 -6.38 20.37 -11.71
N THR A 47 -6.02 20.56 -12.98
CA THR A 47 -4.64 20.89 -13.39
C THR A 47 -4.25 22.34 -13.09
N ALA A 48 -5.22 23.26 -13.00
CA ALA A 48 -4.96 24.67 -12.72
C ALA A 48 -4.79 24.98 -11.22
N ARG A 49 -5.29 24.13 -10.31
CA ARG A 49 -5.18 24.34 -8.85
C ARG A 49 -3.86 23.84 -8.26
N LEU A 50 -3.23 22.84 -8.85
CA LEU A 50 -1.91 22.36 -8.42
C LEU A 50 -0.77 23.35 -8.74
N ALA A 51 -0.97 24.24 -9.72
CA ALA A 51 0.01 25.26 -10.07
C ALA A 51 -0.03 26.52 -9.16
N SER A 52 -1.07 26.68 -8.32
CA SER A 52 -1.34 27.92 -7.58
C SER A 52 -1.08 27.84 -6.06
N MET A 53 -0.57 26.72 -5.53
CA MET A 53 -0.44 26.51 -4.09
C MET A 53 0.98 26.67 -3.54
N ASN A 54 1.79 27.52 -4.17
CA ASN A 54 3.06 27.96 -3.58
C ASN A 54 3.43 29.38 -4.07
N PRO A 55 3.01 30.46 -3.37
CA PRO A 55 3.35 31.83 -3.77
C PRO A 55 4.85 32.15 -3.61
N GLY A 56 5.67 31.23 -3.10
CA GLY A 56 7.12 31.39 -2.91
C GLY A 56 8.01 30.69 -3.94
N ARG A 57 7.46 29.97 -4.92
CA ARG A 57 8.28 29.33 -5.97
C ARG A 57 8.09 30.09 -7.27
N ALA A 58 9.01 31.01 -7.56
CA ALA A 58 9.16 31.55 -8.90
C ALA A 58 9.19 30.38 -9.89
N GLN A 59 8.23 30.34 -10.81
CA GLN A 59 8.31 29.52 -12.00
C GLN A 59 9.62 29.92 -12.68
N SER A 60 10.60 29.02 -12.68
CA SER A 60 11.88 29.25 -13.32
C SER A 60 11.62 29.58 -14.79
N SER A 61 11.95 30.82 -15.15
CA SER A 61 12.09 31.38 -16.49
C SER A 61 12.20 30.35 -17.61
N PHE A 62 11.38 30.52 -18.66
CA PHE A 62 11.48 29.82 -19.94
C PHE A 62 12.95 29.65 -20.35
N VAL A 63 13.42 28.40 -20.41
CA VAL A 63 14.73 28.04 -20.97
C VAL A 63 14.62 28.09 -22.49
N ASP A 64 15.43 28.90 -23.16
CA ASP A 64 15.47 28.91 -24.62
C ASP A 64 16.37 27.76 -25.10
N LEU A 65 15.75 26.63 -25.45
CA LEU A 65 16.43 25.46 -26.00
C LEU A 65 17.04 25.71 -27.40
N LYS A 66 16.85 26.91 -27.98
CA LYS A 66 17.50 27.32 -29.24
C LYS A 66 18.87 27.96 -29.01
N ASP A 67 19.17 28.46 -27.81
CA ASP A 67 20.49 28.99 -27.50
C ASP A 67 21.47 27.82 -27.18
N PRO A 68 22.46 27.55 -28.05
CA PRO A 68 23.42 26.47 -27.83
C PRO A 68 24.27 26.67 -26.56
N VAL A 69 24.50 27.92 -26.14
CA VAL A 69 25.27 28.23 -24.93
C VAL A 69 24.44 27.91 -23.69
N GLN A 70 23.18 28.34 -23.65
CA GLN A 70 22.26 28.02 -22.57
C GLN A 70 22.04 26.51 -22.42
N VAL A 71 21.85 25.80 -23.54
CA VAL A 71 21.71 24.34 -23.55
C VAL A 71 22.97 23.66 -23.04
N HIS A 72 24.17 24.12 -23.48
CA HIS A 72 25.43 23.56 -23.01
C HIS A 72 25.62 23.75 -21.51
N LEU A 73 25.39 24.96 -21.01
CA LEU A 73 25.52 25.28 -19.59
C LEU A 73 24.56 24.44 -18.73
N LEU A 74 23.28 24.36 -19.10
CA LEU A 74 22.30 23.56 -18.38
C LEU A 74 22.63 22.06 -18.41
N THR A 75 23.16 21.57 -19.54
CA THR A 75 23.62 20.19 -19.66
C THR A 75 24.82 19.94 -18.77
N GLU A 76 25.80 20.85 -18.72
CA GLU A 76 26.97 20.73 -17.85
C GLU A 76 26.57 20.78 -16.37
N THR A 77 25.68 21.70 -15.97
CA THR A 77 25.14 21.76 -14.61
C THR A 77 24.39 20.47 -14.26
N ALA A 78 23.50 19.97 -15.13
CA ALA A 78 22.78 18.73 -14.89
C ALA A 78 23.73 17.52 -14.75
N LEU A 79 24.81 17.48 -15.54
CA LEU A 79 25.83 16.43 -15.47
C LEU A 79 26.71 16.53 -14.21
N LEU A 80 26.93 17.75 -13.69
CA LEU A 80 27.63 17.97 -12.43
C LEU A 80 26.75 17.54 -11.26
N ASP A 81 25.49 17.96 -11.24
CA ASP A 81 24.51 17.63 -10.21
C ASP A 81 24.24 16.13 -10.14
N SER A 82 24.19 15.46 -11.29
CA SER A 82 23.92 14.03 -11.35
C SER A 82 25.10 13.13 -11.00
N ARG A 83 26.30 13.70 -10.73
CA ARG A 83 27.54 12.94 -10.47
C ARG A 83 27.49 12.07 -9.22
N GLY A 84 26.68 12.44 -8.25
CA GLY A 84 26.51 11.69 -7.00
C GLY A 84 25.32 10.74 -6.98
N PHE A 85 24.53 10.65 -8.05
CA PHE A 85 23.30 9.86 -8.04
C PHE A 85 23.59 8.36 -8.10
N GLN A 86 22.90 7.62 -7.24
CA GLN A 86 23.06 6.18 -7.10
C GLN A 86 22.47 5.46 -8.32
N ILE A 87 23.28 4.61 -8.96
CA ILE A 87 22.82 3.70 -10.00
C ILE A 87 22.41 2.40 -9.33
N LEU A 88 21.11 2.19 -9.31
CA LEU A 88 20.43 1.00 -8.84
C LEU A 88 20.60 -0.19 -9.80
N SER A 89 20.46 -1.40 -9.29
CA SER A 89 20.40 -2.62 -10.09
C SER A 89 19.06 -2.77 -10.81
N GLN A 90 19.00 -3.60 -11.86
CA GLN A 90 17.75 -3.84 -12.60
C GLN A 90 16.63 -4.36 -11.70
N GLU A 91 16.93 -5.23 -10.74
CA GLU A 91 15.96 -5.77 -9.78
C GLU A 91 15.39 -4.67 -8.86
N GLU A 92 16.24 -3.77 -8.37
CA GLU A 92 15.83 -2.63 -7.54
C GLU A 92 14.97 -1.63 -8.32
N VAL A 93 15.32 -1.37 -9.58
CA VAL A 93 14.53 -0.51 -10.49
C VAL A 93 13.14 -1.10 -10.71
N ASP A 94 13.04 -2.40 -10.98
CA ASP A 94 11.76 -3.06 -11.19
C ASP A 94 10.92 -3.12 -9.90
N ALA A 95 11.57 -3.31 -8.74
CA ALA A 95 10.90 -3.22 -7.44
C ALA A 95 10.38 -1.79 -7.14
N LEU A 96 11.17 -0.75 -7.42
CA LEU A 96 10.75 0.64 -7.26
C LEU A 96 9.62 1.01 -8.23
N LYS A 97 9.67 0.56 -9.50
CA LYS A 97 8.57 0.76 -10.46
C LYS A 97 7.27 0.11 -9.99
N LYS A 98 7.33 -1.14 -9.53
CA LYS A 98 6.16 -1.82 -8.92
C LYS A 98 5.62 -1.03 -7.74
N ARG A 99 6.50 -0.55 -6.85
CA ARG A 99 6.10 0.28 -5.70
C ARG A 99 5.45 1.60 -6.11
N CYS A 100 5.98 2.30 -7.13
CA CYS A 100 5.36 3.50 -7.70
C CYS A 100 3.98 3.19 -8.27
N GLN A 101 3.83 2.10 -9.02
CA GLN A 101 2.55 1.69 -9.61
C GLN A 101 1.50 1.41 -8.52
N THR A 102 1.86 0.64 -7.49
CA THR A 102 0.95 0.34 -6.37
C THR A 102 0.57 1.59 -5.59
N LEU A 103 1.53 2.49 -5.31
CA LEU A 103 1.24 3.75 -4.63
C LEU A 103 0.35 4.66 -5.49
N ASN A 104 0.59 4.77 -6.79
CA ASN A 104 -0.25 5.55 -7.70
C ASN A 104 -1.67 5.00 -7.80
N GLN A 105 -1.83 3.67 -7.87
CA GLN A 105 -3.16 3.05 -7.84
C GLN A 105 -3.90 3.39 -6.54
N ARG A 106 -3.21 3.37 -5.40
CA ARG A 106 -3.80 3.72 -4.12
C ARG A 106 -4.14 5.21 -4.04
N ILE A 107 -3.27 6.10 -4.53
CA ILE A 107 -3.53 7.53 -4.65
C ILE A 107 -4.81 7.77 -5.45
N GLU A 108 -4.95 7.12 -6.60
CA GLU A 108 -6.12 7.29 -7.47
C GLU A 108 -7.41 6.77 -6.82
N GLN A 109 -7.35 5.63 -6.12
CA GLN A 109 -8.46 5.11 -5.32
C GLN A 109 -8.87 6.07 -4.20
N THR A 110 -7.90 6.62 -3.45
CA THR A 110 -8.17 7.59 -2.39
C THR A 110 -8.70 8.92 -2.95
N ARG A 111 -8.20 9.39 -4.10
CA ARG A 111 -8.74 10.57 -4.81
C ARG A 111 -10.19 10.38 -5.22
N SER A 112 -10.50 9.24 -5.86
CA SER A 112 -11.88 8.90 -6.24
C SER A 112 -12.80 8.81 -5.01
N SER A 113 -12.31 8.17 -3.93
CA SER A 113 -13.05 8.08 -2.66
C SER A 113 -13.30 9.44 -2.04
N LEU A 114 -12.30 10.34 -2.05
CA LEU A 114 -12.41 11.71 -1.58
C LEU A 114 -13.40 12.51 -2.44
N ALA A 115 -13.37 12.34 -3.76
CA ALA A 115 -14.31 12.99 -4.67
C ALA A 115 -15.76 12.58 -4.37
N ILE A 116 -16.00 11.29 -4.13
CA ILE A 116 -17.32 10.78 -3.74
C ILE A 116 -17.74 11.34 -2.37
N GLN A 117 -16.86 11.28 -1.35
CA GLN A 117 -17.17 11.82 -0.02
C GLN A 117 -17.38 13.34 -0.03
N SER A 118 -16.69 14.08 -0.89
CA SER A 118 -16.91 15.52 -1.05
C SER A 118 -18.31 15.82 -1.59
N LYS A 119 -18.84 15.00 -2.51
CA LYS A 119 -20.22 15.11 -2.98
C LYS A 119 -21.21 14.80 -1.86
N TYR A 120 -20.94 13.80 -1.03
CA TYR A 120 -21.75 13.51 0.15
C TYR A 120 -21.71 14.65 1.17
N ARG A 121 -20.56 15.29 1.37
CA ARG A 121 -20.43 16.48 2.22
C ARG A 121 -21.29 17.60 1.68
N ASP A 122 -21.23 17.88 0.39
CA ASP A 122 -21.99 18.97 -0.22
C ASP A 122 -23.51 18.68 -0.16
N ALA A 123 -23.93 17.41 -0.31
CA ALA A 123 -25.30 16.98 -0.09
C ALA A 123 -25.72 17.11 1.39
N ALA A 124 -24.88 16.73 2.35
CA ALA A 124 -25.15 16.85 3.77
C ALA A 124 -25.19 18.32 4.23
N VAL A 125 -24.39 19.21 3.62
CA VAL A 125 -24.47 20.66 3.80
C VAL A 125 -25.81 21.19 3.27
N SER A 126 -26.29 20.71 2.13
CA SER A 126 -27.62 21.05 1.63
C SER A 126 -28.73 20.53 2.57
N MET A 127 -28.62 19.31 3.08
CA MET A 127 -29.59 18.72 4.01
C MET A 127 -29.63 19.47 5.34
N SER A 128 -28.48 19.71 5.98
CA SER A 128 -28.40 20.52 7.20
C SER A 128 -28.92 21.94 7.00
N LYS A 129 -28.74 22.56 5.83
CA LYS A 129 -29.37 23.85 5.49
C LYS A 129 -30.89 23.76 5.41
N LEU A 130 -31.46 22.67 4.90
CA LEU A 130 -32.92 22.49 4.85
C LEU A 130 -33.53 22.33 6.25
N TYR A 131 -32.87 21.56 7.13
CA TYR A 131 -33.33 21.40 8.52
C TYR A 131 -33.06 22.63 9.40
N SER A 132 -32.00 23.41 9.11
CA SER A 132 -31.70 24.66 9.83
C SER A 132 -32.47 25.88 9.31
N ALA A 133 -32.88 25.89 8.03
CA ALA A 133 -33.67 26.97 7.42
C ALA A 133 -35.13 27.03 7.91
N GLY A 134 -35.55 26.10 8.78
CA GLY A 134 -36.87 26.10 9.43
C GLY A 134 -37.13 27.27 10.39
N ARG A 135 -36.18 28.19 10.59
CA ARG A 135 -36.40 29.45 11.33
C ARG A 135 -36.24 30.68 10.44
N PRO A 136 -37.35 31.26 9.95
CA PRO A 136 -37.45 32.70 9.83
C PRO A 136 -37.90 33.28 11.17
N ASP A 137 -37.25 34.36 11.54
CA ASP A 137 -37.61 35.24 12.64
C ASP A 137 -39.07 35.72 12.49
N GLY A 138 -39.87 35.66 13.57
CA GLY A 138 -41.17 36.32 13.63
C GLY A 138 -42.44 35.44 13.75
N VAL A 139 -42.93 35.34 14.99
CA VAL A 139 -44.37 35.31 15.37
C VAL A 139 -45.25 34.15 14.84
N ARG A 140 -45.49 33.15 15.70
CA ARG A 140 -46.82 32.79 16.26
C ARG A 140 -46.68 31.64 17.27
N ARG A 141 -46.96 31.94 18.54
CA ARG A 141 -47.25 30.95 19.59
C ARG A 141 -48.41 30.06 19.10
N SER A 142 -48.15 28.78 18.90
CA SER A 142 -49.20 27.76 18.73
C SER A 142 -49.25 26.89 19.99
N LEU A 143 -50.40 26.92 20.65
CA LEU A 143 -50.76 26.23 21.89
C LEU A 143 -51.05 24.73 21.64
N LEU A 144 -50.17 24.02 20.93
CA LEU A 144 -50.24 22.56 20.80
C LEU A 144 -48.82 21.98 20.82
N GLY A 145 -48.32 21.73 22.03
CA GLY A 145 -47.00 21.19 22.28
C GLY A 145 -46.86 19.75 21.78
N ASN A 146 -45.95 19.53 20.84
CA ASN A 146 -45.10 18.32 20.71
C ASN A 146 -44.25 18.25 19.42
N ARG A 147 -44.29 19.24 18.51
CA ARG A 147 -43.59 19.15 17.20
C ARG A 147 -42.22 19.85 17.12
N THR A 148 -41.84 20.66 18.11
CA THR A 148 -40.56 21.41 18.07
C THR A 148 -39.35 20.58 18.46
N ARG A 149 -39.53 19.50 19.23
CA ARG A 149 -38.43 18.63 19.67
C ARG A 149 -37.96 17.70 18.55
N ALA A 150 -38.89 17.13 17.77
CA ALA A 150 -38.58 16.25 16.65
C ALA A 150 -37.85 16.97 15.50
N ASP A 151 -38.19 18.23 15.21
CA ASP A 151 -37.53 19.02 14.15
C ASP A 151 -36.13 19.49 14.58
N SER A 152 -35.96 19.79 15.87
CA SER A 152 -34.65 20.07 16.48
C SER A 152 -33.76 18.83 16.54
N ASP A 153 -34.32 17.65 16.78
CA ASP A 153 -33.60 16.39 16.79
C ASP A 153 -33.17 16.01 15.37
N ALA A 154 -34.02 16.19 14.36
CA ALA A 154 -33.68 15.99 12.94
C ALA A 154 -32.60 16.97 12.44
N ALA A 155 -32.63 18.24 12.86
CA ALA A 155 -31.57 19.20 12.55
C ALA A 155 -30.23 18.81 13.19
N ARG A 156 -30.26 18.33 14.43
CA ARG A 156 -29.05 17.86 15.14
C ARG A 156 -28.49 16.58 14.53
N GLU A 157 -29.34 15.68 14.06
CA GLU A 157 -28.94 14.46 13.34
C GLU A 157 -28.31 14.81 11.99
N ALA A 158 -28.91 15.72 11.22
CA ALA A 158 -28.34 16.20 9.95
C ALA A 158 -27.00 16.93 10.14
N GLU A 159 -26.82 17.68 11.24
CA GLU A 159 -25.54 18.29 11.61
C GLU A 159 -24.49 17.24 12.01
N ALA A 160 -24.87 16.21 12.77
CA ALA A 160 -23.98 15.12 13.15
C ALA A 160 -23.53 14.29 11.92
N GLU A 161 -24.44 14.02 10.98
CA GLU A 161 -24.12 13.36 9.70
C GLU A 161 -23.16 14.20 8.86
N ARG A 162 -23.39 15.51 8.78
CA ARG A 162 -22.47 16.44 8.10
C ARG A 162 -21.09 16.41 8.75
N GLU A 163 -21.00 16.46 10.08
CA GLU A 163 -19.72 16.41 10.79
C GLU A 163 -18.99 15.08 10.56
N ALA A 164 -19.73 13.96 10.56
CA ALA A 164 -19.16 12.65 10.27
C ALA A 164 -18.60 12.55 8.84
N ILE A 165 -19.32 13.09 7.85
CA ILE A 165 -18.85 13.12 6.46
C ILE A 165 -17.66 14.08 6.30
N GLN A 166 -17.66 15.22 7.00
CA GLN A 166 -16.54 16.15 7.01
C GLN A 166 -15.27 15.50 7.57
N LYS A 167 -15.37 14.79 8.71
CA LYS A 167 -14.25 14.03 9.29
C LYS A 167 -13.69 13.00 8.30
N LYS A 168 -14.55 12.26 7.61
CA LYS A 168 -14.15 11.31 6.56
C LYS A 168 -13.44 12.00 5.38
N CYS A 169 -13.89 13.19 4.96
CA CYS A 169 -13.19 13.96 3.93
C CYS A 169 -11.80 14.39 4.39
N ASP A 170 -11.66 14.85 5.64
CA ASP A 170 -10.40 15.30 6.20
C ASP A 170 -9.41 14.14 6.40
N GLU A 171 -9.90 12.97 6.82
CA GLU A 171 -9.14 11.72 6.90
C GLU A 171 -8.62 11.30 5.51
N LEU A 172 -9.49 11.22 4.50
CA LEU A 172 -9.10 10.87 3.14
C LEU A 172 -8.12 11.88 2.53
N ALA A 173 -8.28 13.18 2.82
CA ALA A 173 -7.36 14.23 2.37
C ALA A 173 -5.99 14.14 3.07
N SER A 174 -5.95 13.67 4.33
CA SER A 174 -4.69 13.42 5.04
C SER A 174 -3.99 12.16 4.52
N GLU A 175 -4.74 11.08 4.23
CA GLU A 175 -4.23 9.85 3.63
C GLU A 175 -3.67 10.14 2.24
N LEU A 176 -4.39 10.92 1.42
CA LEU A 176 -3.95 11.31 0.08
C LEU A 176 -2.61 12.05 0.13
N ARG A 177 -2.47 13.07 1.00
CA ARG A 177 -1.20 13.82 1.16
C ARG A 177 -0.05 12.92 1.61
N SER A 178 -0.34 11.97 2.51
CA SER A 178 0.65 10.99 2.99
C SER A 178 1.11 10.05 1.85
N LEU A 179 0.16 9.53 1.08
CA LEU A 179 0.43 8.65 -0.06
C LEU A 179 1.21 9.39 -1.16
N GLU A 180 0.83 10.62 -1.50
CA GLU A 180 1.54 11.47 -2.47
C GLU A 180 2.98 11.72 -2.00
N LYS A 181 3.20 12.09 -0.74
CA LYS A 181 4.55 12.27 -0.18
C LYS A 181 5.36 10.98 -0.24
N ARG A 182 4.74 9.82 0.04
CA ARG A 182 5.40 8.50 -0.03
C ARG A 182 5.71 8.07 -1.47
N ALA A 183 4.96 8.53 -2.46
CA ALA A 183 5.21 8.25 -3.88
C ALA A 183 6.39 9.06 -4.45
N MET A 184 6.66 10.26 -3.90
CA MET A 184 7.78 11.10 -4.34
C MET A 184 9.15 10.43 -4.14
N GLU A 185 9.36 9.69 -3.05
CA GLU A 185 10.65 9.06 -2.74
C GLU A 185 11.08 7.99 -3.76
N PRO A 186 10.27 6.95 -4.08
CA PRO A 186 10.65 5.97 -5.09
C PRO A 186 10.73 6.58 -6.49
N GLN A 187 9.90 7.57 -6.83
CA GLN A 187 9.99 8.30 -8.09
C GLN A 187 11.31 9.10 -8.19
N ARG A 188 11.70 9.77 -7.11
CA ARG A 188 12.97 10.50 -7.00
C ARG A 188 14.16 9.57 -7.22
N ARG A 189 14.18 8.40 -6.56
CA ARG A 189 15.26 7.40 -6.74
C ARG A 189 15.33 6.85 -8.17
N LEU A 190 14.19 6.62 -8.81
CA LEU A 190 14.16 6.21 -10.23
C LEU A 190 14.72 7.31 -11.14
N LEU A 191 14.38 8.58 -10.89
CA LEU A 191 14.91 9.72 -11.63
C LEU A 191 16.40 9.93 -11.39
N GLU A 192 16.88 9.80 -10.14
CA GLU A 192 18.30 9.84 -9.78
C GLU A 192 19.07 8.74 -10.52
N HIS A 193 18.56 7.50 -10.50
CA HIS A 193 19.13 6.39 -11.27
C HIS A 193 19.18 6.70 -12.78
N THR A 194 18.08 7.17 -13.38
CA THR A 194 18.03 7.51 -14.81
C THR A 194 19.02 8.63 -15.15
N ALA A 195 19.10 9.68 -14.33
CA ALA A 195 20.06 10.76 -14.51
C ALA A 195 21.51 10.27 -14.34
N GLY A 196 21.78 9.37 -13.39
CA GLY A 196 23.08 8.72 -13.23
C GLY A 196 23.49 7.88 -14.45
N ILE A 197 22.57 7.11 -15.03
CA ILE A 197 22.81 6.37 -16.27
C ILE A 197 23.08 7.32 -17.45
N LEU A 198 22.27 8.37 -17.60
CA LEU A 198 22.45 9.35 -18.68
C LEU A 198 23.80 10.06 -18.58
N GLN A 199 24.27 10.36 -17.37
CA GLN A 199 25.60 10.91 -17.15
C GLN A 199 26.72 9.94 -17.54
N LEU A 200 26.60 8.65 -17.18
CA LEU A 200 27.56 7.63 -17.59
C LEU A 200 27.57 7.44 -19.11
N ALA A 201 26.41 7.48 -19.76
CA ALA A 201 26.28 7.38 -21.20
C ALA A 201 26.94 8.57 -21.92
N HIS A 202 26.73 9.80 -21.41
CA HIS A 202 27.36 11.01 -21.94
C HIS A 202 28.89 11.03 -21.75
N LYS A 203 29.43 10.37 -20.71
CA LYS A 203 30.88 10.18 -20.55
C LYS A 203 31.45 9.14 -21.53
N LYS A 204 30.72 8.06 -21.81
CA LYS A 204 31.17 6.99 -22.73
C LYS A 204 31.24 7.45 -24.18
N SER A 205 30.40 8.40 -24.60
CA SER A 205 30.46 9.01 -25.94
C SER A 205 31.63 9.97 -26.14
N LYS A 206 32.32 10.39 -25.06
CA LYS A 206 33.45 11.35 -25.09
C LYS A 206 34.83 10.68 -25.05
N LYS A 207 34.93 9.35 -25.10
CA LYS A 207 36.22 8.64 -25.06
C LYS A 207 36.82 8.57 -26.47
N PRO A 208 38.03 9.11 -26.71
CA PRO A 208 38.65 9.12 -28.03
C PRO A 208 39.09 7.70 -28.42
N SER A 209 38.79 7.30 -29.66
CA SER A 209 39.43 6.17 -30.31
C SER A 209 40.95 6.39 -30.34
N THR A 210 41.68 5.32 -30.08
CA THR A 210 43.14 5.13 -30.00
C THR A 210 44.02 5.96 -30.97
N PRO A 211 45.25 6.34 -30.55
CA PRO A 211 46.19 7.14 -31.35
C PRO A 211 46.93 6.30 -32.40
N VAL A 212 46.92 6.78 -33.65
CA VAL A 212 47.78 6.30 -34.76
C VAL A 212 49.05 7.19 -34.80
N PRO A 213 50.26 6.64 -35.05
CA PRO A 213 51.50 7.39 -34.92
C PRO A 213 51.64 8.44 -36.02
N LYS A 214 52.03 9.66 -35.62
CA LYS A 214 52.31 10.78 -36.53
C LYS A 214 53.70 10.62 -37.16
N THR A 215 53.76 10.63 -38.48
CA THR A 215 54.96 10.98 -39.26
C THR A 215 55.26 12.48 -39.12
N PRO A 216 56.53 12.92 -39.13
CA PRO A 216 56.90 14.31 -38.90
C PRO A 216 57.12 15.05 -40.23
N LEU A 217 56.62 16.28 -40.36
CA LEU A 217 57.14 17.39 -41.20
C LEU A 217 56.44 18.67 -40.68
N VAL A 218 57.14 19.66 -40.12
CA VAL A 218 58.05 20.66 -40.72
C VAL A 218 57.30 21.63 -41.65
N ASN A 219 57.32 22.90 -41.26
CA ASN A 219 56.86 24.11 -41.96
C ASN A 219 55.35 24.26 -42.28
N GLY A 220 54.56 24.53 -41.25
CA GLY A 220 53.82 25.80 -41.17
C GLY A 220 52.65 26.12 -42.11
N VAL A 221 52.19 25.25 -43.02
CA VAL A 221 50.93 25.45 -43.77
C VAL A 221 50.27 24.10 -44.11
N PRO A 222 49.02 23.82 -43.65
CA PRO A 222 48.22 22.72 -44.17
C PRO A 222 47.57 23.09 -45.52
N ALA A 223 47.68 22.18 -46.50
CA ALA A 223 47.06 22.31 -47.80
C ALA A 223 45.57 21.89 -47.77
N SER A 224 44.73 22.80 -48.28
CA SER A 224 43.37 22.60 -48.79
C SER A 224 42.17 22.61 -47.81
N PRO A 225 41.03 23.26 -48.19
CA PRO A 225 39.96 23.68 -47.30
C PRO A 225 38.73 22.76 -47.42
N GLU A 226 38.68 21.66 -46.67
CA GLU A 226 37.51 20.75 -46.67
C GLU A 226 37.15 20.27 -45.25
N SER A 227 37.41 21.11 -44.24
CA SER A 227 37.11 20.78 -42.83
C SER A 227 36.32 21.87 -42.11
N MET A 228 35.31 22.43 -42.79
CA MET A 228 34.35 23.38 -42.22
C MET A 228 32.88 22.94 -42.40
N PHE A 229 32.59 21.81 -43.06
CA PHE A 229 31.22 21.35 -43.34
C PHE A 229 30.99 19.84 -43.07
N SER A 230 31.36 19.36 -41.88
CA SER A 230 30.87 18.06 -41.40
C SER A 230 30.18 18.19 -40.05
N THR A 231 29.15 19.04 -40.00
CA THR A 231 28.17 19.13 -38.91
C THR A 231 26.75 19.25 -39.46
N SER A 232 26.26 18.22 -40.15
CA SER A 232 24.81 18.10 -40.41
C SER A 232 24.42 16.66 -40.78
N ASN A 233 24.07 15.84 -39.79
CA ASN A 233 22.92 14.94 -39.88
C ASN A 233 22.63 14.24 -38.55
N GLY A 234 21.42 14.41 -38.01
CA GLY A 234 20.98 13.66 -36.81
C GLY A 234 19.88 14.30 -35.94
N ARG A 235 18.85 14.92 -36.54
CA ARG A 235 17.57 15.34 -35.93
C ARG A 235 16.50 14.96 -36.98
N ASN A 236 15.32 14.37 -36.77
CA ASN A 236 14.46 14.02 -35.64
C ASN A 236 13.46 12.96 -36.15
N SER A 237 12.91 12.11 -35.28
CA SER A 237 11.53 11.58 -35.44
C SER A 237 11.02 11.09 -34.09
N LEU A 238 10.29 11.94 -33.37
CA LEU A 238 9.33 11.47 -32.38
C LEU A 238 8.17 12.47 -32.29
N GLU A 239 7.03 11.97 -32.74
CA GLU A 239 5.74 12.63 -32.83
C GLU A 239 4.93 12.38 -31.54
N HIS A 240 3.93 13.23 -31.32
CA HIS A 240 3.07 13.44 -30.14
C HIS A 240 2.41 12.20 -29.49
N PRO A 241 2.10 12.24 -28.17
CA PRO A 241 1.08 11.38 -27.56
C PRO A 241 -0.23 12.17 -27.28
N GLY A 242 -1.35 11.69 -27.83
CA GLY A 242 -2.70 12.14 -27.48
C GLY A 242 -3.79 11.28 -28.11
N ASP A 243 -4.38 10.40 -27.29
CA ASP A 243 -5.70 9.73 -27.39
C ASP A 243 -6.20 9.17 -28.75
N PHE A 244 -6.33 7.83 -28.88
CA PHE A 244 -7.64 7.13 -28.88
C PHE A 244 -7.49 5.59 -29.09
N PHE A 245 -7.87 4.80 -28.07
CA PHE A 245 -8.69 3.58 -28.12
C PHE A 245 -8.20 2.23 -28.71
N VAL A 246 -8.39 1.18 -27.87
CA VAL A 246 -8.78 -0.22 -28.17
C VAL A 246 -7.65 -1.20 -28.50
N TRP A 247 -7.12 -1.85 -27.45
CA TRP A 247 -6.48 -3.16 -27.57
C TRP A 247 -7.58 -4.22 -27.46
N ASP A 248 -7.99 -4.77 -28.61
CA ASP A 248 -9.01 -5.81 -28.71
C ASP A 248 -8.41 -7.19 -28.37
N GLN A 249 -9.18 -7.97 -27.62
CA GLN A 249 -8.88 -9.36 -27.31
C GLN A 249 -9.07 -10.19 -28.59
N GLY A 250 -8.00 -10.71 -29.21
CA GLY A 250 -8.20 -11.59 -30.36
C GLY A 250 -7.01 -12.22 -31.07
N SER A 251 -5.75 -11.86 -30.82
CA SER A 251 -4.64 -12.32 -31.68
C SER A 251 -3.72 -13.36 -31.03
N LEU A 252 -4.30 -14.47 -30.53
CA LEU A 252 -3.58 -15.65 -30.04
C LEU A 252 -3.77 -16.89 -30.92
N TYR A 253 -3.98 -16.69 -32.22
CA TYR A 253 -3.82 -17.73 -33.24
C TYR A 253 -3.24 -17.12 -34.51
N GLN A 254 -1.91 -17.10 -34.59
CA GLN A 254 -1.26 -17.22 -35.90
C GLN A 254 -0.10 -18.21 -35.78
N SER A 255 -0.24 -19.22 -36.62
CA SER A 255 0.43 -20.50 -36.72
C SER A 255 1.94 -20.43 -36.94
N PHE A 256 2.59 -21.36 -36.24
CA PHE A 256 3.97 -21.80 -36.35
C PHE A 256 4.18 -22.63 -37.63
N ASP A 257 4.17 -22.00 -38.81
CA ASP A 257 4.53 -22.70 -40.05
C ASP A 257 5.03 -21.74 -41.14
N GLN A 258 6.31 -21.34 -41.04
CA GLN A 258 7.08 -20.90 -42.21
C GLN A 258 8.57 -20.85 -41.89
N LEU A 259 9.24 -21.99 -42.11
CA LEU A 259 10.68 -22.05 -42.30
C LEU A 259 10.96 -22.86 -43.56
N ASP A 260 11.82 -22.30 -44.42
CA ASP A 260 12.78 -23.04 -45.24
C ASP A 260 13.73 -22.03 -45.94
N PRO A 261 14.92 -22.41 -46.43
CA PRO A 261 16.06 -22.93 -45.66
C PRO A 261 17.40 -22.29 -46.15
N TYR A 262 18.54 -22.83 -45.70
CA TYR A 262 19.95 -22.62 -46.12
C TYR A 262 20.85 -21.80 -45.19
N GLY A 263 21.84 -22.49 -44.59
CA GLY A 263 23.05 -21.87 -44.04
C GLY A 263 23.68 -22.61 -42.85
N VAL A 264 24.41 -23.68 -43.12
CA VAL A 264 25.09 -24.57 -42.16
C VAL A 264 26.30 -23.90 -41.49
N ALA A 265 26.40 -23.95 -40.15
CA ALA A 265 27.65 -24.12 -39.40
C ALA A 265 27.37 -24.53 -37.93
N ALA A 266 27.90 -25.68 -37.52
CA ALA A 266 27.84 -26.28 -36.18
C ALA A 266 28.96 -25.75 -35.25
N PRO A 267 29.22 -26.34 -34.05
CA PRO A 267 28.40 -26.33 -32.84
C PRO A 267 29.18 -25.75 -31.64
N ARG A 268 28.49 -25.14 -30.67
CA ARG A 268 29.05 -24.96 -29.31
C ARG A 268 28.06 -25.49 -28.28
N THR A 269 28.41 -26.64 -27.74
CA THR A 269 27.72 -27.32 -26.65
C THR A 269 28.15 -26.70 -25.31
N THR A 270 27.18 -26.20 -24.56
CA THR A 270 27.23 -26.16 -23.09
C THR A 270 25.91 -26.70 -22.57
N PRO A 271 25.91 -27.71 -21.69
CA PRO A 271 24.70 -28.39 -21.25
C PRO A 271 23.94 -27.50 -20.26
N LEU A 272 22.83 -26.93 -20.71
CA LEU A 272 21.81 -26.42 -19.80
C LEU A 272 20.97 -27.61 -19.33
N GLU A 273 21.20 -28.01 -18.09
CA GLU A 273 20.40 -28.98 -17.37
C GLU A 273 19.01 -28.37 -17.11
N ILE A 274 18.05 -28.72 -17.96
CA ILE A 274 16.66 -28.29 -17.82
C ILE A 274 16.06 -29.03 -16.62
N PRO A 275 15.48 -28.33 -15.62
CA PRO A 275 14.84 -28.98 -14.48
C PRO A 275 13.75 -29.97 -14.90
N LEU A 276 13.71 -31.10 -14.20
CA LEU A 276 12.85 -32.24 -14.44
C LEU A 276 11.35 -31.90 -14.36
N LYS A 277 10.62 -32.40 -15.37
CA LYS A 277 9.17 -32.72 -15.38
C LYS A 277 8.19 -31.54 -15.28
N SER A 278 7.87 -30.96 -16.45
CA SER A 278 6.56 -30.35 -16.67
C SER A 278 5.60 -31.39 -17.29
N PRO A 279 4.33 -31.51 -16.82
CA PRO A 279 3.32 -32.42 -17.39
C PRO A 279 3.15 -32.29 -18.90
N SER A 280 3.43 -31.11 -19.44
CA SER A 280 3.35 -30.79 -20.88
C SER A 280 4.34 -31.57 -21.73
N ARG A 281 5.54 -31.91 -21.20
CA ARG A 281 6.56 -32.67 -21.96
C ARG A 281 6.24 -34.16 -22.02
N GLU A 282 5.58 -34.69 -20.99
CA GLU A 282 5.15 -36.09 -20.95
C GLU A 282 3.98 -36.34 -21.91
N ALA A 283 2.99 -35.43 -21.94
CA ALA A 283 1.91 -35.46 -22.92
C ALA A 283 2.43 -35.36 -24.36
N SER A 284 3.39 -34.46 -24.61
CA SER A 284 4.01 -34.31 -25.95
C SER A 284 4.79 -35.57 -26.36
N LYS A 285 5.49 -36.22 -25.41
CA LYS A 285 6.24 -37.46 -25.66
C LYS A 285 5.31 -38.66 -25.91
N GLN A 286 4.16 -38.72 -25.23
CA GLN A 286 3.14 -39.74 -25.47
C GLN A 286 2.51 -39.57 -26.86
N LEU A 287 2.17 -38.33 -27.26
CA LEU A 287 1.64 -38.04 -28.59
C LEU A 287 2.61 -38.39 -29.73
N THR A 288 3.91 -38.15 -29.54
CA THR A 288 4.92 -38.59 -30.53
C THR A 288 5.04 -40.10 -30.61
N ALA A 289 5.03 -40.79 -29.46
CA ALA A 289 5.10 -42.24 -29.43
C ALA A 289 3.86 -42.91 -30.04
N GLU A 290 2.68 -42.32 -29.84
CA GLU A 290 1.43 -42.78 -30.46
C GLU A 290 1.43 -42.57 -31.97
N ASN A 291 1.94 -41.41 -32.45
CA ASN A 291 2.11 -41.18 -33.89
C ASN A 291 3.08 -42.17 -34.55
N ASP A 292 4.20 -42.46 -33.90
CA ASP A 292 5.18 -43.43 -34.42
C ASP A 292 4.59 -44.84 -34.48
N LYS A 293 3.75 -45.21 -33.51
CA LYS A 293 3.03 -46.49 -33.52
C LYS A 293 2.02 -46.58 -34.67
N LEU A 294 1.24 -45.52 -34.89
CA LEU A 294 0.28 -45.47 -36.01
C LEU A 294 0.98 -45.51 -37.37
N ARG A 295 2.18 -44.95 -37.48
CA ARG A 295 3.01 -45.07 -38.69
C ARG A 295 3.46 -46.50 -38.94
N GLN A 296 3.96 -47.18 -37.92
CA GLN A 296 4.37 -48.59 -38.02
C GLN A 296 3.19 -49.50 -38.40
N GLU A 297 2.00 -49.26 -37.84
CA GLU A 297 0.81 -50.04 -38.19
C GLU A 297 0.38 -49.79 -39.66
N ASN A 298 0.45 -48.56 -40.14
CA ASN A 298 0.19 -48.24 -41.55
C ASN A 298 1.20 -48.89 -42.50
N ASP A 299 2.48 -48.94 -42.12
CA ASP A 299 3.51 -49.58 -42.93
C ASP A 299 3.32 -51.11 -42.96
N GLN A 300 2.96 -51.73 -41.83
CA GLN A 300 2.60 -53.16 -41.79
C GLN A 300 1.39 -53.50 -42.68
N LEU A 301 0.36 -52.65 -42.69
CA LEU A 301 -0.81 -52.85 -43.55
C LEU A 301 -0.45 -52.74 -45.05
N ARG A 302 0.51 -51.89 -45.41
CA ARG A 302 1.01 -51.80 -46.79
C ARG A 302 1.78 -53.05 -47.20
N ASP A 303 2.65 -53.56 -46.33
CA ASP A 303 3.41 -54.78 -46.61
C ASP A 303 2.48 -55.99 -46.80
N GLN A 304 1.40 -56.07 -46.02
CA GLN A 304 0.38 -57.11 -46.19
C GLN A 304 -0.37 -57.00 -47.53
N LEU A 305 -0.69 -55.78 -47.97
CA LEU A 305 -1.33 -55.55 -49.27
C LEU A 305 -0.42 -55.96 -50.43
N GLU A 306 0.88 -55.66 -50.35
CA GLU A 306 1.85 -56.03 -51.39
C GLU A 306 2.02 -57.55 -51.51
N SER A 307 2.09 -58.25 -50.37
CA SER A 307 2.17 -59.72 -50.33
C SER A 307 0.96 -60.39 -51.01
N LEU A 308 -0.25 -59.94 -50.65
CA LEU A 308 -1.49 -60.46 -51.26
C LEU A 308 -1.57 -60.17 -52.75
N SER A 309 -1.04 -59.02 -53.20
CA SER A 309 -0.96 -58.71 -54.63
C SER A 309 -0.07 -59.69 -55.39
N SER A 310 1.11 -60.00 -54.84
CA SER A 310 2.05 -60.94 -55.46
C SER A 310 1.49 -62.35 -55.60
N GLU A 311 0.72 -62.83 -54.62
CA GLU A 311 0.08 -64.15 -54.68
C GLU A 311 -1.01 -64.20 -55.77
N LEU A 312 -1.77 -63.11 -55.91
CA LEU A 312 -2.82 -62.97 -56.92
C LEU A 312 -2.26 -62.96 -58.35
N ASP A 313 -1.07 -62.37 -58.55
CA ASP A 313 -0.35 -62.39 -59.81
C ASP A 313 0.20 -63.78 -60.15
N GLY A 314 0.67 -64.53 -59.14
CA GLY A 314 1.09 -65.94 -59.31
C GLY A 314 -0.05 -66.84 -59.82
N LEU A 315 -1.22 -66.76 -59.19
CA LEU A 315 -2.40 -67.54 -59.58
C LEU A 315 -2.91 -67.18 -60.98
N ARG A 316 -2.79 -65.92 -61.40
CA ARG A 316 -3.12 -65.50 -62.77
C ARG A 316 -2.19 -66.13 -63.81
N GLY A 317 -0.91 -66.31 -63.49
CA GLY A 317 0.08 -66.96 -64.35
C GLY A 317 -0.26 -68.43 -64.64
N GLU A 318 -0.60 -69.19 -63.60
CA GLU A 318 -0.96 -70.62 -63.73
C GLU A 318 -2.23 -70.82 -64.55
N ARG A 319 -3.26 -70.01 -64.29
CA ARG A 319 -4.52 -70.04 -65.05
C ARG A 319 -4.30 -69.78 -66.55
N SER A 320 -3.36 -68.89 -66.90
CA SER A 320 -3.02 -68.61 -68.31
C SER A 320 -2.40 -69.82 -69.02
N ASN A 321 -1.57 -70.60 -68.34
CA ASN A 321 -0.96 -71.80 -68.93
C ASN A 321 -2.00 -72.90 -69.19
N HIS A 322 -2.99 -73.05 -68.30
CA HIS A 322 -4.07 -74.01 -68.47
C HIS A 322 -4.96 -73.69 -69.69
N TYR A 323 -5.34 -72.42 -69.85
CA TYR A 323 -6.13 -71.97 -71.01
C TYR A 323 -5.45 -72.25 -72.35
N LYS A 324 -4.12 -72.11 -72.43
CA LYS A 324 -3.36 -72.43 -73.66
C LYS A 324 -3.49 -73.91 -74.04
N LEU A 325 -3.38 -74.82 -73.08
CA LEU A 325 -3.45 -76.26 -73.35
C LEU A 325 -4.84 -76.67 -73.85
N ILE A 326 -5.89 -76.10 -73.28
CA ILE A 326 -7.28 -76.35 -73.70
C ILE A 326 -7.54 -75.79 -75.11
N THR A 327 -7.01 -74.60 -75.41
CA THR A 327 -7.13 -74.04 -76.76
C THR A 327 -6.42 -74.92 -77.80
N ASP A 328 -5.25 -75.49 -77.45
CA ASP A 328 -4.50 -76.39 -78.32
C ASP A 328 -5.23 -77.72 -78.59
N THR A 329 -6.07 -78.21 -77.66
CA THR A 329 -6.89 -79.41 -77.89
C THR A 329 -8.09 -79.11 -78.77
N GLU A 330 -8.76 -77.97 -78.56
CA GLU A 330 -9.88 -77.52 -79.42
C GLU A 330 -9.45 -77.36 -80.87
N THR A 331 -8.33 -76.67 -81.12
CA THR A 331 -7.83 -76.46 -82.48
C THR A 331 -7.49 -77.76 -83.22
N LYS A 332 -7.06 -78.80 -82.49
CA LYS A 332 -6.81 -80.13 -83.07
C LYS A 332 -8.12 -80.84 -83.43
N LEU A 333 -9.12 -80.79 -82.55
CA LEU A 333 -10.45 -81.36 -82.81
C LEU A 333 -11.17 -80.65 -83.96
N GLU A 334 -11.03 -79.33 -84.06
CA GLU A 334 -11.55 -78.54 -85.17
C GLU A 334 -10.95 -79.00 -86.52
N ARG A 335 -9.63 -79.25 -86.57
CA ARG A 335 -8.97 -79.77 -87.79
C ARG A 335 -9.49 -81.15 -88.18
N LEU A 336 -9.66 -82.06 -87.21
CA LEU A 336 -10.20 -83.40 -87.47
C LEU A 336 -11.63 -83.35 -88.01
N ASN A 337 -12.47 -82.49 -87.44
CA ASN A 337 -13.85 -82.29 -87.88
C ASN A 337 -13.95 -81.71 -89.30
N ASN A 338 -13.06 -80.78 -89.66
CA ASN A 338 -12.97 -80.25 -91.02
C ASN A 338 -12.60 -81.37 -92.03
N LEU A 339 -11.62 -82.21 -91.69
CA LEU A 339 -11.25 -83.36 -92.53
C LEU A 339 -12.40 -84.36 -92.68
N LEU A 340 -13.13 -84.66 -91.60
CA LEU A 340 -14.30 -85.56 -91.65
C LEU A 340 -15.39 -85.00 -92.58
N ARG A 341 -15.66 -83.69 -92.51
CA ARG A 341 -16.60 -83.02 -93.39
C ARG A 341 -16.19 -83.14 -94.86
N GLU A 342 -14.94 -82.85 -95.18
CA GLU A 342 -14.41 -82.99 -96.54
C GLU A 342 -14.63 -84.41 -97.08
N GLN A 343 -14.41 -85.42 -96.24
CA GLN A 343 -14.64 -86.81 -96.62
C GLN A 343 -16.13 -87.10 -96.88
N ILE A 344 -17.05 -86.64 -96.02
CA ILE A 344 -18.51 -86.82 -96.19
C ILE A 344 -19.02 -86.15 -97.47
N VAL A 345 -18.55 -84.95 -97.79
CA VAL A 345 -18.93 -84.24 -99.02
C VAL A 345 -18.36 -84.94 -100.25
N SER A 346 -17.10 -85.42 -100.19
CA SER A 346 -16.46 -86.13 -101.31
C SER A 346 -17.09 -87.48 -101.64
N ALA A 347 -17.81 -88.07 -100.69
CA ALA A 347 -18.46 -89.38 -100.79
C ALA A 347 -19.60 -89.41 -101.80
N ASP A 348 -20.49 -88.43 -101.66
CA ASP A 348 -21.73 -88.29 -102.40
C ASP A 348 -22.02 -86.78 -102.55
N PRO A 349 -21.38 -86.09 -103.52
CA PRO A 349 -21.52 -84.65 -103.69
C PRO A 349 -22.98 -84.23 -103.92
N ALA A 350 -23.76 -85.06 -104.63
CA ALA A 350 -25.14 -84.75 -104.96
C ALA A 350 -26.05 -84.66 -103.73
N ARG A 351 -25.72 -85.40 -102.66
CA ARG A 351 -26.54 -85.50 -101.45
C ARG A 351 -25.95 -84.70 -100.28
N ASN A 352 -24.63 -84.55 -100.24
CA ASN A 352 -23.90 -84.03 -99.10
C ASN A 352 -23.23 -82.66 -99.32
N ASP A 353 -23.39 -81.99 -100.47
CA ASP A 353 -22.85 -80.64 -100.73
C ASP A 353 -23.22 -79.62 -99.62
N ASN A 354 -24.39 -79.79 -98.99
CA ASN A 354 -24.87 -78.94 -97.89
C ASN A 354 -24.60 -79.51 -96.49
N TYR A 355 -23.65 -80.45 -96.33
CA TYR A 355 -23.31 -80.96 -95.00
C TYR A 355 -22.82 -79.82 -94.09
N LYS A 356 -23.32 -79.79 -92.84
CA LYS A 356 -23.07 -78.69 -91.89
C LYS A 356 -21.57 -78.45 -91.73
N ALA A 357 -21.14 -77.19 -91.55
CA ALA A 357 -19.75 -76.90 -91.21
C ALA A 357 -19.47 -77.35 -89.77
N PRO A 358 -18.21 -77.74 -89.44
CA PRO A 358 -17.88 -78.03 -88.06
C PRO A 358 -18.04 -76.78 -87.20
N PRO A 359 -18.47 -76.96 -85.94
CA PRO A 359 -18.67 -75.84 -85.03
C PRO A 359 -17.33 -75.10 -84.89
N SER A 360 -17.35 -73.80 -85.15
CA SER A 360 -16.18 -72.92 -85.09
C SER A 360 -16.65 -71.59 -84.51
N GLY A 361 -15.92 -71.05 -83.53
CA GLY A 361 -16.37 -69.86 -82.80
C GLY A 361 -15.32 -69.31 -81.84
N GLN A 362 -15.44 -68.02 -81.49
CA GLN A 362 -14.64 -67.35 -80.45
C GLN A 362 -15.32 -67.52 -79.08
N LEU A 363 -15.44 -68.76 -78.59
CA LEU A 363 -15.89 -69.03 -77.22
C LEU A 363 -14.70 -69.16 -76.28
N GLU A 364 -14.96 -69.19 -74.96
CA GLU A 364 -13.90 -69.41 -73.96
C GLU A 364 -13.21 -70.76 -74.24
N PRO A 365 -11.88 -70.86 -74.03
CA PRO A 365 -11.17 -72.11 -74.27
C PRO A 365 -11.77 -73.24 -73.43
N GLY A 366 -12.27 -74.28 -74.09
CA GLY A 366 -12.84 -75.49 -73.50
C GLY A 366 -14.31 -75.70 -73.86
N ASP A 367 -15.05 -74.64 -74.15
CA ASP A 367 -16.49 -74.69 -74.41
C ASP A 367 -16.82 -75.42 -75.73
N MET A 368 -15.89 -75.42 -76.68
CA MET A 368 -16.11 -75.99 -78.01
C MET A 368 -15.77 -77.47 -78.07
N ILE A 369 -14.99 -78.00 -77.11
CA ILE A 369 -14.55 -79.42 -77.08
C ILE A 369 -15.73 -80.37 -77.21
N GLY A 370 -16.78 -80.20 -76.40
CA GLY A 370 -17.98 -81.04 -76.45
C GLY A 370 -18.67 -80.96 -77.82
N SER A 371 -18.88 -79.74 -78.33
CA SER A 371 -19.51 -79.53 -79.64
C SER A 371 -18.70 -80.15 -80.79
N HIS A 372 -17.37 -80.13 -80.69
CA HIS A 372 -16.49 -80.75 -81.66
C HIS A 372 -16.57 -82.28 -81.61
N LEU A 373 -16.69 -82.88 -80.43
CA LEU A 373 -16.86 -84.33 -80.28
C LEU A 373 -18.24 -84.78 -80.80
N ASP A 374 -19.30 -84.04 -80.45
CA ASP A 374 -20.66 -84.30 -80.95
C ASP A 374 -20.73 -84.20 -82.47
N TYR A 375 -20.05 -83.22 -83.07
CA TYR A 375 -19.98 -83.09 -84.52
C TYR A 375 -19.23 -84.26 -85.18
N LEU A 376 -18.13 -84.72 -84.57
CA LEU A 376 -17.38 -85.90 -85.02
C LEU A 376 -18.26 -87.15 -85.01
N GLU A 377 -19.02 -87.36 -83.94
CA GLU A 377 -19.91 -88.51 -83.79
C GLU A 377 -21.05 -88.50 -84.83
N ASN A 378 -21.70 -87.35 -85.02
CA ASN A 378 -22.75 -87.18 -86.04
C ASN A 378 -22.20 -87.29 -87.47
N GLY A 379 -20.98 -86.80 -87.71
CA GLY A 379 -20.25 -86.97 -88.96
C GLY A 379 -20.00 -88.43 -89.29
N LEU A 380 -19.59 -89.21 -88.30
CA LEU A 380 -19.31 -90.63 -88.48
C LEU A 380 -20.57 -91.44 -88.84
N HIS A 381 -21.72 -91.10 -88.25
CA HIS A 381 -23.01 -91.68 -88.62
C HIS A 381 -23.41 -91.33 -90.07
N ALA A 382 -23.15 -90.10 -90.52
CA ALA A 382 -23.41 -89.70 -91.90
C ALA A 382 -22.48 -90.39 -92.91
N VAL A 383 -21.22 -90.64 -92.54
CA VAL A 383 -20.31 -91.50 -93.33
C VAL A 383 -20.92 -92.90 -93.45
N LYS A 384 -21.40 -93.50 -92.36
CA LYS A 384 -22.02 -94.82 -92.40
C LYS A 384 -23.21 -94.90 -93.36
N GLU A 385 -24.09 -93.90 -93.36
CA GLU A 385 -25.27 -93.87 -94.27
C GLU A 385 -24.93 -93.56 -95.73
N SER A 386 -23.94 -92.71 -96.00
CA SER A 386 -23.59 -92.28 -97.36
C SER A 386 -22.81 -93.34 -98.14
N PHE A 387 -22.14 -94.26 -97.45
CA PHE A 387 -21.19 -95.20 -98.04
C PHE A 387 -21.62 -96.67 -97.97
N GLY A 388 -22.91 -96.96 -97.75
CA GLY A 388 -23.51 -98.30 -97.54
C GLY A 388 -23.41 -99.31 -98.70
N GLY A 389 -22.30 -99.35 -99.44
CA GLY A 389 -22.01 -100.37 -100.45
C GLY A 389 -20.74 -100.14 -101.30
N GLY A 390 -19.86 -99.19 -100.96
CA GLY A 390 -18.69 -98.83 -101.78
C GLY A 390 -17.32 -99.15 -101.15
N SER A 391 -16.51 -99.99 -101.81
CA SER A 391 -15.16 -100.39 -101.36
C SER A 391 -14.19 -99.23 -101.09
N GLY A 392 -14.35 -98.08 -101.76
CA GLY A 392 -13.49 -96.90 -101.55
C GLY A 392 -13.71 -96.15 -100.23
N ALA A 393 -14.79 -96.43 -99.51
CA ALA A 393 -15.08 -95.83 -98.20
C ALA A 393 -14.25 -96.46 -97.07
N ALA A 394 -14.05 -97.77 -97.15
CA ALA A 394 -13.34 -98.54 -96.14
C ALA A 394 -11.84 -98.20 -96.10
N GLU A 395 -11.21 -97.95 -97.24
CA GLU A 395 -9.79 -97.54 -97.22
C GLU A 395 -9.57 -96.18 -96.54
N ARG A 396 -10.55 -95.26 -96.67
CA ARG A 396 -10.45 -93.90 -96.11
C ARG A 396 -10.81 -93.86 -94.63
N LEU A 397 -11.81 -94.62 -94.21
CA LEU A 397 -12.15 -94.81 -92.80
C LEU A 397 -11.01 -95.51 -92.03
N HIS A 398 -10.33 -96.46 -92.66
CA HIS A 398 -9.10 -97.06 -92.12
C HIS A 398 -8.00 -96.02 -91.86
N ALA A 399 -7.80 -95.06 -92.77
CA ALA A 399 -6.81 -93.99 -92.58
C ALA A 399 -7.16 -93.06 -91.40
N LEU A 400 -8.46 -92.77 -91.18
CA LEU A 400 -8.92 -91.99 -90.04
C LEU A 400 -8.71 -92.77 -88.72
N ASN A 401 -9.01 -94.07 -88.73
CA ASN A 401 -8.78 -94.99 -87.61
C ASN A 401 -7.31 -95.03 -87.19
N LEU A 402 -6.38 -95.05 -88.15
CA LEU A 402 -4.93 -95.00 -87.86
C LEU A 402 -4.50 -93.67 -87.23
N GLN A 403 -5.12 -92.54 -87.60
CA GLN A 403 -4.81 -91.25 -86.98
C GLN A 403 -5.29 -91.18 -85.54
N VAL A 404 -6.52 -91.62 -85.27
CA VAL A 404 -7.08 -91.65 -83.91
C VAL A 404 -6.35 -92.66 -83.02
N GLN A 405 -5.96 -93.82 -83.58
CA GLN A 405 -5.13 -94.80 -82.89
C GLN A 405 -3.77 -94.22 -82.48
N ASN A 406 -3.10 -93.46 -83.37
CA ASN A 406 -1.82 -92.83 -83.00
C ASN A 406 -1.95 -91.81 -81.87
N VAL A 407 -3.06 -91.05 -81.84
CA VAL A 407 -3.33 -90.11 -80.73
C VAL A 407 -3.62 -90.87 -79.43
N LEU A 408 -4.42 -91.94 -79.51
CA LEU A 408 -4.80 -92.75 -78.35
C LEU A 408 -3.65 -93.56 -77.78
N LEU A 409 -2.76 -94.12 -78.61
CA LEU A 409 -1.58 -94.86 -78.13
C LEU A 409 -0.61 -93.97 -77.35
N GLY A 410 -0.62 -92.65 -77.60
CA GLY A 410 0.16 -91.69 -76.81
C GLY A 410 -0.36 -91.49 -75.39
N VAL A 411 -1.64 -91.81 -75.13
CA VAL A 411 -2.32 -91.59 -73.83
C VAL A 411 -2.65 -92.93 -73.13
N ASN A 412 -3.05 -93.93 -73.89
CA ASN A 412 -3.42 -95.26 -73.43
C ASN A 412 -2.78 -96.34 -74.33
N THR A 413 -1.69 -96.92 -73.84
CA THR A 413 -0.89 -97.93 -74.56
C THR A 413 -1.61 -99.27 -74.77
N SER A 414 -2.78 -99.46 -74.14
CA SER A 414 -3.58 -100.70 -74.21
C SER A 414 -4.77 -100.61 -75.17
N HIS A 415 -4.89 -99.52 -75.93
CA HIS A 415 -5.98 -99.35 -76.88
C HIS A 415 -5.90 -100.37 -78.04
N PRO A 416 -7.01 -101.04 -78.42
CA PRO A 416 -7.03 -102.05 -79.49
C PRO A 416 -6.56 -101.48 -80.84
N SER A 417 -5.99 -102.33 -81.69
CA SER A 417 -5.52 -101.95 -83.03
C SER A 417 -6.66 -101.73 -84.01
N ALA A 418 -6.49 -100.79 -84.94
CA ALA A 418 -7.47 -100.53 -85.99
C ALA A 418 -7.69 -101.80 -86.86
N PRO A 419 -8.95 -102.08 -87.27
CA PRO A 419 -9.26 -103.21 -88.16
C PRO A 419 -8.61 -103.04 -89.53
N ASP A 420 -8.29 -104.16 -90.20
CA ASP A 420 -7.55 -104.19 -91.47
C ASP A 420 -8.26 -103.40 -92.60
N SER A 421 -7.48 -102.94 -93.60
CA SER A 421 -8.01 -102.15 -94.72
C SER A 421 -9.07 -102.88 -95.58
N ALA A 422 -9.17 -104.21 -95.47
CA ALA A 422 -10.16 -105.04 -96.14
C ALA A 422 -11.46 -105.23 -95.32
N ALA A 423 -11.50 -104.70 -94.08
CA ALA A 423 -12.69 -104.76 -93.23
C ALA A 423 -13.82 -103.91 -93.80
N ASP A 424 -15.06 -104.37 -93.59
CA ASP A 424 -16.24 -103.65 -94.05
C ASP A 424 -16.35 -102.29 -93.32
N ALA A 425 -16.95 -101.31 -93.99
CA ALA A 425 -17.08 -99.95 -93.47
C ALA A 425 -17.77 -99.90 -92.09
N ASP A 426 -18.67 -100.85 -91.80
CA ASP A 426 -19.35 -100.99 -90.51
C ASP A 426 -18.39 -101.34 -89.36
N GLU A 427 -17.40 -102.21 -89.61
CA GLU A 427 -16.41 -102.61 -88.61
C GLU A 427 -15.44 -101.46 -88.29
N GLN A 428 -15.09 -100.68 -89.31
CA GLN A 428 -14.23 -99.53 -89.16
C GLN A 428 -14.92 -98.37 -88.43
N VAL A 429 -16.21 -98.15 -88.67
CA VAL A 429 -17.01 -97.17 -87.92
C VAL A 429 -17.18 -97.60 -86.47
N ALA A 430 -17.42 -98.88 -86.20
CA ALA A 430 -17.55 -99.40 -84.84
C ALA A 430 -16.27 -99.18 -84.01
N TYR A 431 -15.09 -99.42 -84.61
CA TYR A 431 -13.81 -99.12 -83.98
C TYR A 431 -13.66 -97.64 -83.63
N MET A 432 -13.98 -96.75 -84.57
CA MET A 432 -13.90 -95.30 -84.36
C MET A 432 -14.80 -94.84 -83.22
N GLN A 433 -16.04 -95.32 -83.14
CA GLN A 433 -16.98 -95.01 -82.05
C GLN A 433 -16.43 -95.44 -80.69
N GLN A 434 -15.86 -96.65 -80.60
CA GLN A 434 -15.24 -97.13 -79.37
C GLN A 434 -13.99 -96.31 -78.99
N SER A 435 -13.21 -95.88 -79.99
CA SER A 435 -12.02 -95.05 -79.78
C SER A 435 -12.38 -93.65 -79.27
N LEU A 436 -13.45 -93.03 -79.77
CA LEU A 436 -13.93 -91.73 -79.30
C LEU A 436 -14.45 -91.78 -77.87
N GLN A 437 -15.19 -92.83 -77.49
CA GLN A 437 -15.61 -93.05 -76.10
C GLN A 437 -14.41 -93.22 -75.15
N ALA A 438 -13.33 -93.86 -75.63
CA ALA A 438 -12.10 -93.97 -74.86
C ALA A 438 -11.38 -92.62 -74.69
N VAL A 439 -11.38 -91.76 -75.71
CA VAL A 439 -10.87 -90.38 -75.61
C VAL A 439 -11.66 -89.59 -74.57
N GLU A 440 -12.99 -89.66 -74.63
CA GLU A 440 -13.89 -88.96 -73.70
C GLU A 440 -13.67 -89.42 -72.24
N TYR A 441 -13.55 -90.74 -72.03
CA TYR A 441 -13.26 -91.32 -70.73
C TYR A 441 -11.90 -90.87 -70.17
N GLU A 442 -10.84 -90.86 -70.99
CA GLU A 442 -9.51 -90.40 -70.53
C GLU A 442 -9.48 -88.88 -70.29
N LEU A 443 -10.24 -88.09 -71.04
CA LEU A 443 -10.37 -86.64 -70.81
C LEU A 443 -11.05 -86.36 -69.45
N GLN A 444 -12.12 -87.10 -69.15
CA GLN A 444 -12.84 -86.99 -67.89
C GLN A 444 -12.02 -87.51 -66.71
N ARG A 445 -11.30 -88.61 -66.89
CA ARG A 445 -10.35 -89.13 -65.91
C ARG A 445 -9.18 -88.17 -65.67
N ALA A 446 -8.65 -87.50 -66.69
CA ALA A 446 -7.61 -86.48 -66.52
C ALA A 446 -8.14 -85.26 -65.73
N ALA A 447 -9.39 -84.85 -65.98
CA ALA A 447 -10.05 -83.80 -65.20
C ALA A 447 -10.25 -84.22 -63.73
N ASP A 448 -10.71 -85.45 -63.48
CA ASP A 448 -10.93 -85.98 -62.13
C ASP A 448 -9.62 -86.21 -61.36
N ILE A 449 -8.55 -86.68 -62.02
CA ILE A 449 -7.21 -86.81 -61.42
C ILE A 449 -6.64 -85.43 -61.09
N SER A 450 -6.85 -84.41 -61.93
CA SER A 450 -6.41 -83.04 -61.64
C SER A 450 -7.12 -82.44 -60.42
N ASN A 451 -8.43 -82.71 -60.27
CA ASN A 451 -9.23 -82.21 -59.15
C ASN A 451 -9.01 -82.98 -57.84
N SER A 452 -8.82 -84.30 -57.90
CA SER A 452 -8.64 -85.15 -56.70
C SER A 452 -7.21 -85.13 -56.16
N SER A 453 -6.19 -85.23 -57.02
CA SER A 453 -4.79 -85.24 -56.59
C SER A 453 -4.31 -83.88 -56.08
N SER A 454 -4.90 -82.79 -56.57
CA SER A 454 -4.65 -81.43 -56.05
C SER A 454 -5.22 -81.27 -54.64
N ALA A 455 -6.48 -81.70 -54.40
CA ALA A 455 -7.13 -81.51 -53.09
C ALA A 455 -6.50 -82.33 -51.95
N GLU A 456 -6.02 -83.54 -52.23
CA GLU A 456 -5.42 -84.41 -51.22
C GLU A 456 -3.97 -84.03 -50.91
N LYS A 457 -3.17 -83.69 -51.95
CA LYS A 457 -1.83 -83.11 -51.76
C LYS A 457 -1.88 -81.76 -51.07
N GLN A 458 -2.83 -80.90 -51.44
CA GLN A 458 -3.03 -79.61 -50.77
C GLN A 458 -3.35 -79.80 -49.29
N LYS A 459 -4.16 -80.77 -48.88
CA LYS A 459 -4.45 -81.01 -47.45
C LYS A 459 -3.22 -81.48 -46.68
N THR A 460 -2.44 -82.39 -47.24
CA THR A 460 -1.21 -82.87 -46.58
C THR A 460 -0.15 -81.78 -46.52
N GLU A 461 0.07 -81.06 -47.62
CA GLU A 461 1.00 -79.94 -47.70
C GLU A 461 0.56 -78.78 -46.79
N GLN A 462 -0.75 -78.49 -46.71
CA GLN A 462 -1.29 -77.52 -45.76
C GLN A 462 -1.05 -77.96 -44.32
N SER A 463 -1.26 -79.24 -43.98
CA SER A 463 -1.02 -79.73 -42.63
C SER A 463 0.46 -79.68 -42.23
N GLU A 464 1.36 -80.00 -43.16
CA GLU A 464 2.80 -79.93 -42.95
C GLU A 464 3.29 -78.47 -42.88
N THR A 465 2.76 -77.59 -43.73
CA THR A 465 3.01 -76.14 -43.72
C THR A 465 2.52 -75.50 -42.41
N VAL A 466 1.35 -75.92 -41.90
CA VAL A 466 0.83 -75.43 -40.63
C VAL A 466 1.68 -75.92 -39.45
N LEU A 467 2.13 -77.18 -39.45
CA LEU A 467 2.96 -77.71 -38.37
C LEU A 467 4.39 -77.15 -38.38
N THR A 468 4.97 -76.94 -39.56
CA THR A 468 6.27 -76.25 -39.71
C THR A 468 6.15 -74.77 -39.34
N GLY A 469 5.09 -74.09 -39.78
CA GLY A 469 4.80 -72.71 -39.36
C GLY A 469 4.59 -72.58 -37.84
N LEU A 470 3.86 -73.50 -37.21
CA LEU A 470 3.71 -73.53 -35.75
C LEU A 470 5.05 -73.78 -35.03
N TRP A 471 5.93 -74.62 -35.59
CA TRP A 471 7.27 -74.81 -35.05
C TRP A 471 8.12 -73.55 -35.17
N GLU A 472 8.10 -72.86 -36.31
CA GLU A 472 8.79 -71.59 -36.50
C GLU A 472 8.27 -70.50 -35.54
N ILE A 473 6.96 -70.43 -35.31
CA ILE A 473 6.35 -69.53 -34.33
C ILE A 473 6.83 -69.87 -32.91
N ILE A 474 6.88 -71.16 -32.56
CA ILE A 474 7.39 -71.60 -31.24
C ILE A 474 8.87 -71.22 -31.11
N GLN A 475 9.70 -71.49 -32.12
CA GLN A 475 11.14 -71.19 -32.10
C GLN A 475 11.44 -69.69 -32.05
N SER A 476 10.76 -68.89 -32.88
CA SER A 476 10.85 -67.42 -32.85
C SER A 476 10.37 -66.87 -31.50
N GLY A 477 9.30 -67.42 -30.92
CA GLY A 477 8.86 -67.07 -29.57
C GLY A 477 9.93 -67.31 -28.50
N TYR A 478 10.65 -68.44 -28.55
CA TYR A 478 11.77 -68.69 -27.63
C TYR A 478 12.98 -67.79 -27.87
N ALA A 479 13.27 -67.43 -29.12
CA ALA A 479 14.31 -66.47 -29.47
C ALA A 479 13.98 -65.07 -28.91
N ASP A 480 12.73 -64.63 -29.06
CA ASP A 480 12.24 -63.36 -28.51
C ASP A 480 12.27 -63.33 -26.99
N ILE A 481 11.85 -64.42 -26.32
CA ILE A 481 11.92 -64.55 -24.85
C ILE A 481 13.38 -64.44 -24.37
N ARG A 482 14.32 -65.10 -25.06
CA ARG A 482 15.76 -64.99 -24.77
C ARG A 482 16.25 -63.56 -24.92
N LYS A 483 15.91 -62.90 -26.03
CA LYS A 483 16.28 -61.51 -26.29
C LYS A 483 15.72 -60.57 -25.22
N GLN A 484 14.46 -60.72 -24.82
CA GLN A 484 13.84 -59.90 -23.79
C GLN A 484 14.49 -60.09 -22.42
N LYS A 485 14.90 -61.32 -22.06
CA LYS A 485 15.69 -61.57 -20.85
C LYS A 485 17.05 -60.88 -20.92
N GLN A 486 17.76 -60.96 -22.05
CA GLN A 486 19.03 -60.26 -22.26
C GLN A 486 18.88 -58.74 -22.17
N ASP A 487 17.81 -58.17 -22.74
CA ASP A 487 17.51 -56.75 -22.67
C ASP A 487 17.17 -56.29 -21.24
N ARG A 488 16.39 -57.07 -20.47
CA ARG A 488 16.13 -56.81 -19.04
C ARG A 488 17.42 -56.84 -18.22
N ARG A 489 18.29 -57.81 -18.48
CA ARG A 489 19.61 -57.92 -17.85
C ARG A 489 20.48 -56.70 -18.18
N LYS A 490 20.54 -56.32 -19.46
CA LYS A 490 21.30 -55.14 -19.92
C LYS A 490 20.77 -53.85 -19.30
N ALA A 491 19.45 -53.67 -19.25
CA ALA A 491 18.82 -52.49 -18.66
C ALA A 491 19.00 -52.38 -17.14
N ARG A 492 19.06 -53.51 -16.41
CA ARG A 492 19.42 -53.51 -14.98
C ARG A 492 20.89 -53.17 -14.76
N MET A 493 21.78 -53.75 -15.56
CA MET A 493 23.21 -53.40 -15.52
C MET A 493 23.46 -51.92 -15.85
N GLU A 494 22.74 -51.34 -16.82
CA GLU A 494 22.82 -49.92 -17.15
C GLU A 494 22.34 -49.01 -16.01
N LYS A 495 21.40 -49.47 -15.18
CA LYS A 495 20.92 -48.76 -13.97
C LYS A 495 21.76 -49.02 -12.71
N GLY A 496 22.84 -49.80 -12.80
CA GLY A 496 23.69 -50.15 -11.66
C GLY A 496 23.02 -51.06 -10.62
N LEU A 497 21.99 -51.81 -11.01
CA LEU A 497 21.31 -52.80 -10.17
C LEU A 497 21.86 -54.20 -10.45
N GLU A 498 21.91 -55.05 -9.42
CA GLU A 498 22.33 -56.46 -9.56
C GLU A 498 21.41 -57.22 -10.53
N VAL A 499 22.01 -58.14 -11.29
CA VAL A 499 21.27 -58.97 -12.25
C VAL A 499 20.51 -60.05 -11.50
N ASP A 500 19.23 -60.15 -11.79
CA ASP A 500 18.30 -61.13 -11.23
C ASP A 500 18.72 -62.56 -11.61
N GLU A 501 18.71 -63.51 -10.66
CA GLU A 501 19.17 -64.89 -10.89
C GLU A 501 18.34 -65.61 -11.97
N GLU A 502 17.05 -65.26 -12.11
CA GLU A 502 16.17 -65.81 -13.15
C GLU A 502 16.53 -65.37 -14.59
N ASP A 503 17.24 -64.24 -14.72
CA ASP A 503 17.72 -63.70 -15.99
C ASP A 503 19.12 -64.23 -16.37
N MET A 504 19.72 -65.05 -15.50
CA MET A 504 21.03 -65.69 -15.70
C MET A 504 20.93 -67.11 -16.30
N SER A 505 19.74 -67.72 -16.26
CA SER A 505 19.47 -69.00 -16.89
C SER A 505 19.16 -68.81 -18.38
N ASP A 506 20.09 -69.22 -19.25
CA ASP A 506 19.80 -69.52 -20.64
C ASP A 506 18.90 -70.77 -20.66
N GLY A 507 17.70 -70.64 -21.21
CA GLY A 507 16.66 -71.66 -21.13
C GLY A 507 17.08 -73.03 -21.68
N GLU A 508 16.35 -74.06 -21.26
CA GLU A 508 16.64 -75.49 -21.48
C GLU A 508 16.51 -75.97 -22.94
N PHE A 509 16.13 -75.09 -23.89
CA PHE A 509 15.83 -75.47 -25.27
C PHE A 509 16.71 -74.77 -26.31
N ASP A 510 17.19 -75.57 -27.25
CA ASP A 510 17.97 -75.11 -28.40
C ASP A 510 17.06 -74.42 -29.44
N VAL A 511 17.44 -73.21 -29.86
CA VAL A 511 16.70 -72.42 -30.89
C VAL A 511 17.07 -72.84 -32.30
N ASP A 512 18.20 -73.53 -32.47
CA ASP A 512 18.67 -74.01 -33.78
C ASP A 512 18.19 -75.44 -34.09
N GLU A 513 17.31 -76.01 -33.26
CA GLU A 513 16.76 -77.35 -33.46
C GLU A 513 15.86 -77.40 -34.71
N GLN A 514 16.15 -78.35 -35.61
CA GLN A 514 15.37 -78.57 -36.83
C GLN A 514 14.00 -79.20 -36.54
N TYR A 515 13.03 -78.94 -37.41
CA TYR A 515 11.67 -79.47 -37.25
C TYR A 515 11.67 -81.00 -37.23
N SER A 516 11.10 -81.56 -36.16
CA SER A 516 10.74 -82.97 -36.09
C SER A 516 9.47 -83.14 -35.27
N LEU A 517 8.62 -84.10 -35.66
CA LEU A 517 7.35 -84.37 -34.96
C LEU A 517 7.54 -84.68 -33.45
N PRO A 518 8.56 -85.47 -33.04
CA PRO A 518 8.83 -85.73 -31.63
C PRO A 518 9.29 -84.49 -30.86
N ALA A 519 10.13 -83.64 -31.47
CA ALA A 519 10.59 -82.39 -30.85
C ALA A 519 9.44 -81.39 -30.70
N PHE A 520 8.61 -81.24 -31.74
CA PHE A 520 7.41 -80.43 -31.70
C PHE A 520 6.45 -80.88 -30.58
N SER A 521 6.15 -82.18 -30.50
CA SER A 521 5.28 -82.73 -29.46
C SER A 521 5.83 -82.47 -28.05
N THR A 522 7.13 -82.65 -27.83
CA THR A 522 7.76 -82.44 -26.52
C THR A 522 7.69 -80.97 -26.10
N LYS A 523 7.95 -80.03 -27.04
CA LYS A 523 7.84 -78.60 -26.77
C LYS A 523 6.39 -78.18 -26.49
N VAL A 524 5.41 -78.72 -27.22
CA VAL A 524 3.99 -78.43 -26.97
C VAL A 524 3.54 -78.95 -25.60
N GLN A 525 3.96 -80.15 -25.20
CA GLN A 525 3.64 -80.70 -23.87
C GLN A 525 4.27 -79.87 -22.75
N TRP A 526 5.51 -79.42 -22.93
CA TRP A 526 6.17 -78.52 -21.98
C TRP A 526 5.47 -77.16 -21.89
N LEU A 527 5.13 -76.55 -23.03
CA LEU A 527 4.39 -75.29 -23.07
C LEU A 527 3.03 -75.40 -22.38
N TYR A 528 2.34 -76.52 -22.56
CA TYR A 528 1.07 -76.79 -21.88
C TYR A 528 1.26 -76.89 -20.36
N ALA A 529 2.27 -77.61 -19.88
CA ALA A 529 2.58 -77.73 -18.45
C ALA A 529 3.01 -76.38 -17.84
N GLN A 530 3.79 -75.58 -18.58
CA GLN A 530 4.19 -74.25 -18.17
C GLN A 530 2.98 -73.30 -18.11
N ALA A 531 2.08 -73.35 -19.11
CA ALA A 531 0.89 -72.53 -19.15
C ALA A 531 -0.10 -72.85 -18.02
N THR A 532 -0.27 -74.13 -17.67
CA THR A 532 -1.11 -74.53 -16.53
C THR A 532 -0.49 -74.11 -15.20
N SER A 533 0.82 -74.30 -15.01
CA SER A 533 1.53 -73.81 -13.82
C SER A 533 1.43 -72.29 -13.66
N LEU A 534 1.66 -71.53 -14.74
CA LEU A 534 1.53 -70.06 -14.73
C LEU A 534 0.10 -69.60 -14.44
N ARG A 535 -0.92 -70.34 -14.88
CA ARG A 535 -2.32 -70.05 -14.54
C ARG A 535 -2.59 -70.25 -13.05
N GLU A 536 -2.05 -71.30 -12.45
CA GLU A 536 -2.15 -71.55 -11.00
C GLU A 536 -1.41 -70.46 -10.21
N GLN A 537 -0.18 -70.14 -10.61
CA GLN A 537 0.62 -69.06 -10.02
C GLN A 537 -0.09 -67.71 -10.12
N LYS A 538 -0.70 -67.39 -11.27
CA LYS A 538 -1.55 -66.19 -11.44
C LYS A 538 -2.70 -66.18 -10.44
N GLY A 539 -3.35 -67.32 -10.20
CA GLY A 539 -4.41 -67.45 -9.20
C GLY A 539 -3.93 -67.20 -7.77
N VAL A 540 -2.75 -67.72 -7.41
CA VAL A 540 -2.10 -67.46 -6.11
C VAL A 540 -1.69 -65.99 -5.97
N LEU A 541 -0.99 -65.43 -6.96
CA LEU A 541 -0.58 -64.03 -7.00
C LEU A 541 -1.78 -63.08 -6.93
N THR A 542 -2.88 -63.38 -7.62
CA THR A 542 -4.10 -62.56 -7.55
C THR A 542 -4.68 -62.55 -6.12
N ARG A 543 -4.68 -63.71 -5.45
CA ARG A 543 -5.10 -63.81 -4.05
C ARG A 543 -4.14 -63.06 -3.11
N GLN A 544 -2.83 -63.17 -3.33
CA GLN A 544 -1.83 -62.48 -2.54
C GLN A 544 -1.90 -60.95 -2.73
N ILE A 545 -2.07 -60.47 -3.96
CA ILE A 545 -2.27 -59.05 -4.25
C ILE A 545 -3.56 -58.55 -3.59
N LYS A 546 -4.65 -59.33 -3.65
CA LYS A 546 -5.90 -58.98 -2.96
C LYS A 546 -5.71 -58.90 -1.44
N GLN A 547 -5.05 -59.90 -0.84
CA GLN A 547 -4.72 -59.88 0.58
C GLN A 547 -3.81 -58.72 0.96
N GLN A 548 -2.80 -58.41 0.16
CA GLN A 548 -1.90 -57.28 0.42
C GLN A 548 -2.64 -55.95 0.29
N ARG A 549 -3.55 -55.80 -0.67
CA ARG A 549 -4.42 -54.63 -0.80
C ARG A 549 -5.38 -54.51 0.39
N GLU A 550 -5.95 -55.60 0.86
CA GLU A 550 -6.82 -55.62 2.05
C GLU A 550 -6.03 -55.30 3.34
N LEU A 551 -4.82 -55.84 3.50
CA LEU A 551 -3.92 -55.54 4.61
C LEU A 551 -3.46 -54.08 4.59
N ASN A 552 -3.06 -53.57 3.42
CA ASN A 552 -2.68 -52.17 3.28
C ASN A 552 -3.89 -51.25 3.52
N SER A 553 -5.07 -51.59 2.99
CA SER A 553 -6.29 -50.81 3.24
C SER A 553 -6.69 -50.80 4.72
N ARG A 554 -6.51 -51.92 5.44
CA ARG A 554 -6.72 -51.97 6.89
C ARG A 554 -5.69 -51.14 7.64
N SER A 555 -4.40 -51.30 7.31
CA SER A 555 -3.31 -50.51 7.91
C SER A 555 -3.48 -49.02 7.68
N ASP A 556 -3.90 -48.62 6.47
CA ASP A 556 -4.17 -47.22 6.15
C ASP A 556 -5.42 -46.72 6.89
N SER A 557 -6.47 -47.53 7.02
CA SER A 557 -7.64 -47.14 7.84
C SER A 557 -7.31 -46.98 9.33
N GLU A 558 -6.43 -47.81 9.88
CA GLU A 558 -5.95 -47.70 11.27
C GLU A 558 -5.08 -46.46 11.46
N LYS A 559 -4.20 -46.15 10.51
CA LYS A 559 -3.41 -44.90 10.52
C LYS A 559 -4.32 -43.68 10.42
N ASP A 560 -5.32 -43.71 9.55
CA ASP A 560 -6.29 -42.63 9.41
C ASP A 560 -7.12 -42.44 10.68
N GLN A 561 -7.44 -43.52 11.39
CA GLN A 561 -8.11 -43.44 12.69
C GLN A 561 -7.19 -42.84 13.75
N ALA A 562 -5.94 -43.32 13.86
CA ALA A 562 -4.96 -42.78 14.79
C ALA A 562 -4.64 -41.30 14.52
N MET A 563 -4.61 -40.89 13.25
CA MET A 563 -4.46 -39.48 12.87
C MET A 563 -5.66 -38.65 13.30
N ARG A 564 -6.89 -39.17 13.16
CA ARG A 564 -8.10 -38.51 13.67
C ARG A 564 -8.07 -38.35 15.18
N ASP A 565 -7.72 -39.40 15.92
CA ASP A 565 -7.63 -39.35 17.37
C ASP A 565 -6.56 -38.33 17.82
N LYS A 566 -5.41 -38.28 17.12
CA LYS A 566 -4.37 -37.27 17.39
C LYS A 566 -4.79 -35.84 17.04
N ILE A 567 -5.59 -35.66 15.99
CA ILE A 567 -6.18 -34.36 15.65
C ILE A 567 -7.14 -33.94 16.77
N GLU A 568 -7.99 -34.85 17.26
CA GLU A 568 -8.90 -34.56 18.36
C GLU A 568 -8.16 -34.21 19.67
N GLU A 569 -7.10 -34.94 20.02
CA GLU A 569 -6.23 -34.60 21.15
C GLU A 569 -5.56 -33.22 20.98
N LEU A 570 -5.10 -32.88 19.76
CA LEU A 570 -4.55 -31.57 19.45
C LEU A 570 -5.60 -30.46 19.56
N GLU A 571 -6.83 -30.70 19.10
CA GLU A 571 -7.93 -29.75 19.26
C GLU A 571 -8.29 -29.54 20.73
N GLN A 572 -8.34 -30.61 21.54
CA GLN A 572 -8.59 -30.52 22.98
C GLN A 572 -7.48 -29.74 23.70
N THR A 573 -6.21 -30.01 23.38
CA THR A 573 -5.08 -29.29 24.00
C THR A 573 -5.03 -27.82 23.56
N GLN A 574 -5.36 -27.52 22.29
CA GLN A 574 -5.52 -26.14 21.82
C GLN A 574 -6.64 -25.41 22.55
N GLN A 575 -7.79 -26.06 22.76
CA GLN A 575 -8.90 -25.46 23.53
C GLN A 575 -8.50 -25.19 24.99
N MET A 576 -7.76 -26.10 25.62
CA MET A 576 -7.25 -25.91 26.98
C MET A 576 -6.23 -24.78 27.04
N LEU A 577 -5.33 -24.68 26.05
CA LEU A 577 -4.37 -23.58 25.95
C LEU A 577 -5.10 -22.24 25.76
N GLU A 578 -6.09 -22.18 24.87
CA GLU A 578 -6.87 -20.97 24.61
C GLU A 578 -7.67 -20.52 25.85
N LYS A 579 -8.14 -21.45 26.68
CA LYS A 579 -8.75 -21.12 27.98
C LYS A 579 -7.71 -20.55 28.95
N ALA A 580 -6.55 -21.20 29.07
CA ALA A 580 -5.47 -20.73 29.94
C ALA A 580 -4.92 -19.36 29.50
N GLU A 581 -4.80 -19.11 28.18
CA GLU A 581 -4.40 -17.82 27.62
C GLU A 581 -5.42 -16.72 27.96
N ARG A 582 -6.73 -17.00 27.80
CA ARG A 582 -7.79 -16.05 28.21
C ARG A 582 -7.75 -15.76 29.71
N GLU A 583 -7.56 -16.77 30.55
CA GLU A 583 -7.42 -16.59 32.00
C GLU A 583 -6.18 -15.77 32.34
N ALA A 584 -5.04 -16.00 31.68
CA ALA A 584 -3.83 -15.22 31.86
C ALA A 584 -4.00 -13.75 31.42
N ASP A 585 -4.70 -13.51 30.31
CA ASP A 585 -5.00 -12.17 29.82
C ASP A 585 -5.95 -11.42 30.77
N LEU A 586 -6.95 -12.09 31.33
CA LEU A 586 -7.81 -11.53 32.37
C LEU A 586 -7.02 -11.13 33.61
N VAL A 587 -6.16 -12.02 34.12
CA VAL A 587 -5.31 -11.73 35.29
C VAL A 587 -4.34 -10.58 35.00
N ARG A 588 -3.76 -10.51 33.79
CA ARG A 588 -2.89 -9.38 33.38
C ARG A 588 -3.65 -8.06 33.33
N SER A 589 -4.88 -8.07 32.81
CA SER A 589 -5.74 -6.89 32.76
C SER A 589 -6.11 -6.42 34.16
N GLU A 590 -6.52 -7.33 35.04
CA GLU A 590 -6.83 -7.02 36.45
C GLU A 590 -5.59 -6.46 37.18
N LEU A 591 -4.42 -7.04 36.98
CA LEU A 591 -3.18 -6.54 37.57
C LEU A 591 -2.82 -5.14 37.07
N SER A 592 -2.96 -4.89 35.77
CA SER A 592 -2.74 -3.56 35.19
C SER A 592 -3.69 -2.52 35.80
N GLN A 593 -4.95 -2.88 35.97
CA GLN A 593 -5.95 -2.01 36.57
C GLN A 593 -5.63 -1.71 38.04
N VAL A 594 -5.22 -2.72 38.82
CA VAL A 594 -4.79 -2.52 40.21
C VAL A 594 -3.56 -1.62 40.31
N ILE A 595 -2.60 -1.72 39.38
CA ILE A 595 -1.42 -0.84 39.35
C ILE A 595 -1.82 0.60 39.00
N GLU A 596 -2.74 0.77 38.05
CA GLU A 596 -3.25 2.10 37.67
C GLU A 596 -4.03 2.74 38.84
N ASP A 597 -4.91 1.99 39.49
CA ASP A 597 -5.64 2.43 40.67
C ASP A 597 -4.69 2.80 41.81
N MET A 598 -3.64 2.00 42.06
CA MET A 598 -2.64 2.31 43.07
C MET A 598 -1.85 3.58 42.73
N ASN A 599 -1.44 3.77 41.48
CA ASN A 599 -0.75 4.99 41.03
C ASN A 599 -1.66 6.22 41.15
N ASN A 600 -2.94 6.09 40.79
CA ASN A 600 -3.93 7.15 40.95
C ASN A 600 -4.15 7.49 42.43
N MET A 601 -4.24 6.48 43.31
CA MET A 601 -4.32 6.69 44.76
C MET A 601 -3.06 7.37 45.32
N GLN A 602 -1.86 6.97 44.87
CA GLN A 602 -0.61 7.61 45.28
C GLN A 602 -0.53 9.06 44.81
N LYS A 603 -0.92 9.33 43.56
CA LYS A 603 -0.97 10.68 43.01
C LYS A 603 -1.96 11.56 43.77
N ASN A 604 -3.18 11.09 44.00
CA ASN A 604 -4.19 11.80 44.78
C ASN A 604 -3.69 12.07 46.21
N ARG A 605 -3.05 11.09 46.87
CA ARG A 605 -2.46 11.29 48.20
C ARG A 605 -1.32 12.31 48.19
N SER A 606 -0.51 12.35 47.13
CA SER A 606 0.57 13.36 46.99
C SER A 606 0.02 14.76 46.74
N GLU A 607 -1.05 14.88 45.96
CA GLU A 607 -1.76 16.14 45.70
C GLU A 607 -2.46 16.63 46.98
N GLU A 608 -3.12 15.75 47.72
CA GLU A 608 -3.69 16.06 49.04
C GLU A 608 -2.61 16.50 50.04
N ALA A 609 -1.46 15.82 50.09
CA ALA A 609 -0.35 16.23 50.95
C ALA A 609 0.20 17.61 50.58
N ALA A 610 0.36 17.90 49.29
CA ALA A 610 0.81 19.21 48.81
C ALA A 610 -0.19 20.32 49.15
N LEU A 611 -1.50 20.07 48.98
CA LEU A 611 -2.55 21.01 49.38
C LEU A 611 -2.59 21.26 50.89
N ILE A 612 -2.36 20.22 51.70
CA ILE A 612 -2.27 20.35 53.16
C ILE A 612 -1.04 21.19 53.54
N ASP A 613 0.12 20.96 52.93
CA ASP A 613 1.34 21.72 53.20
C ASP A 613 1.20 23.20 52.79
N GLU A 614 0.58 23.46 51.63
CA GLU A 614 0.27 24.82 51.17
C GLU A 614 -0.71 25.52 52.13
N ALA A 615 -1.78 24.83 52.55
CA ALA A 615 -2.73 25.36 53.53
C ALA A 615 -2.06 25.64 54.89
N GLN A 616 -1.15 24.77 55.33
CA GLN A 616 -0.38 24.99 56.56
C GLN A 616 0.59 26.18 56.43
N ALA A 617 1.25 26.35 55.28
CA ALA A 617 2.12 27.49 55.03
C ALA A 617 1.33 28.81 55.04
N ALA A 618 0.16 28.85 54.37
CA ALA A 618 -0.73 30.00 54.38
C ALA A 618 -1.24 30.33 55.80
N LEU A 619 -1.56 29.31 56.61
CA LEU A 619 -1.93 29.50 58.02
C LEU A 619 -0.77 30.06 58.85
N ARG A 620 0.46 29.58 58.65
CA ARG A 620 1.65 30.12 59.32
C ARG A 620 1.88 31.58 58.98
N GLU A 621 1.78 31.94 57.70
CA GLU A 621 1.93 33.33 57.24
C GLU A 621 0.82 34.23 57.81
N ARG A 622 -0.44 33.76 57.79
CA ARG A 622 -1.56 34.50 58.39
C ARG A 622 -1.36 34.71 59.89
N ASN A 623 -0.89 33.69 60.61
CA ASN A 623 -0.62 33.81 62.04
C ASN A 623 0.52 34.78 62.34
N GLN A 624 1.58 34.81 61.51
CA GLN A 624 2.65 35.81 61.63
C GLN A 624 2.12 37.24 61.37
N LYS A 625 1.28 37.42 60.35
CA LYS A 625 0.63 38.71 60.07
C LYS A 625 -0.28 39.16 61.22
N ILE A 626 -1.07 38.25 61.79
CA ILE A 626 -1.91 38.54 62.98
C ILE A 626 -1.02 38.97 64.14
N ALA A 627 0.05 38.22 64.46
CA ALA A 627 0.97 38.59 65.54
C ALA A 627 1.62 39.97 65.32
N ALA A 628 2.01 40.30 64.09
CA ALA A 628 2.55 41.61 63.74
C ALA A 628 1.50 42.73 63.89
N PHE A 629 0.26 42.50 63.44
CA PHE A 629 -0.83 43.46 63.62
C PHE A 629 -1.20 43.65 65.09
N GLU A 630 -1.20 42.59 65.90
CA GLU A 630 -1.41 42.68 67.33
C GLU A 630 -0.30 43.48 68.01
N ALA A 631 0.97 43.26 67.64
CA ALA A 631 2.09 44.03 68.16
C ALA A 631 1.98 45.52 67.79
N ASN A 632 1.64 45.82 66.53
CA ASN A 632 1.41 47.19 66.09
C ASN A 632 0.20 47.84 66.78
N SER A 633 -0.87 47.09 67.01
CA SER A 633 -2.04 47.58 67.76
C SER A 633 -1.68 47.90 69.21
N ARG A 634 -0.87 47.06 69.87
CA ARG A 634 -0.34 47.34 71.22
C ARG A 634 0.56 48.58 71.24
N ASP A 635 1.41 48.77 70.23
CA ASP A 635 2.25 49.98 70.11
C ASP A 635 1.43 51.24 69.85
N VAL A 636 0.39 51.18 69.00
CA VAL A 636 -0.53 52.30 68.79
C VAL A 636 -1.30 52.62 70.06
N GLN A 637 -1.78 51.60 70.80
CA GLN A 637 -2.44 51.81 72.09
C GLN A 637 -1.53 52.45 73.13
N SER A 638 -0.24 52.05 73.20
CA SER A 638 0.71 52.68 74.13
C SER A 638 1.00 54.13 73.76
N ARG A 639 1.13 54.44 72.46
CA ARG A 639 1.29 55.82 71.96
C ARG A 639 0.04 56.66 72.20
N LEU A 640 -1.15 56.09 72.03
CA LEU A 640 -2.41 56.75 72.33
C LEU A 640 -2.47 57.11 73.81
N ALA A 641 -2.22 56.15 74.72
CA ALA A 641 -2.20 56.39 76.15
C ALA A 641 -1.17 57.46 76.55
N ALA A 642 0.01 57.46 75.92
CA ALA A 642 1.02 58.50 76.14
C ALA A 642 0.56 59.87 75.62
N ALA A 643 -0.11 59.93 74.47
CA ALA A 643 -0.68 61.16 73.93
C ALA A 643 -1.84 61.69 74.79
N GLU A 644 -2.71 60.82 75.29
CA GLU A 644 -3.79 61.16 76.22
C GLU A 644 -3.22 61.73 77.52
N ALA A 645 -2.19 61.10 78.11
CA ALA A 645 -1.50 61.65 79.29
C ALA A 645 -0.86 63.02 79.01
N ASN A 646 -0.26 63.22 77.84
CA ASN A 646 0.27 64.53 77.45
C ASN A 646 -0.83 65.58 77.29
N ILE A 647 -1.99 65.20 76.72
CA ILE A 647 -3.16 66.09 76.62
C ILE A 647 -3.65 66.45 78.02
N GLU A 648 -3.76 65.50 78.95
CA GLU A 648 -4.13 65.77 80.34
C GLU A 648 -3.17 66.78 80.98
N VAL A 649 -1.85 66.60 80.82
CA VAL A 649 -0.85 67.55 81.32
C VAL A 649 -1.01 68.93 80.68
N ILE A 650 -1.18 69.02 79.37
CA ILE A 650 -1.40 70.29 78.66
C ILE A 650 -2.69 70.96 79.13
N THR A 651 -3.78 70.21 79.31
CA THR A 651 -5.04 70.76 79.82
C THR A 651 -4.91 71.30 81.23
N ALA A 652 -4.17 70.61 82.11
CA ALA A 652 -3.88 71.09 83.46
C ALA A 652 -3.02 72.37 83.43
N GLN A 653 -2.00 72.42 82.57
CA GLN A 653 -1.19 73.63 82.37
C GLN A 653 -2.01 74.80 81.82
N LEU A 654 -2.92 74.55 80.89
CA LEU A 654 -3.79 75.57 80.31
C LEU A 654 -4.79 76.09 81.35
N GLN A 655 -5.33 75.21 82.19
CA GLN A 655 -6.20 75.61 83.31
C GLN A 655 -5.43 76.45 84.34
N GLN A 656 -4.22 76.03 84.73
CA GLN A 656 -3.37 76.83 85.62
C GLN A 656 -3.03 78.19 85.02
N ALA A 657 -2.69 78.25 83.72
CA ALA A 657 -2.41 79.51 83.04
C ALA A 657 -3.64 80.43 82.97
N ASN A 658 -4.84 79.87 82.83
CA ASN A 658 -6.08 80.65 82.90
C ASN A 658 -6.34 81.17 84.32
N ASP A 659 -6.15 80.36 85.36
CA ASP A 659 -6.30 80.78 86.75
C ASP A 659 -5.30 81.89 87.10
N ASP A 660 -4.04 81.75 86.67
CA ASP A 660 -2.99 82.76 86.82
C ASP A 660 -3.33 84.05 86.08
N LYS A 661 -3.90 83.93 84.87
CA LYS A 661 -4.37 85.07 84.08
C LYS A 661 -5.52 85.79 84.77
N GLU A 662 -6.52 85.08 85.28
CA GLU A 662 -7.65 85.68 86.02
C GLU A 662 -7.16 86.38 87.30
N ALA A 663 -6.20 85.79 88.01
CA ALA A 663 -5.58 86.40 89.19
C ALA A 663 -4.82 87.68 88.81
N ALA A 664 -4.06 87.67 87.72
CA ALA A 664 -3.36 88.84 87.21
C ALA A 664 -4.32 89.94 86.73
N GLU A 665 -5.42 89.58 86.06
CA GLU A 665 -6.46 90.53 85.64
C GLU A 665 -7.14 91.19 86.84
N LYS A 666 -7.47 90.43 87.90
CA LYS A 666 -7.98 91.01 89.16
C LYS A 666 -6.99 91.96 89.82
N ALA A 667 -5.72 91.55 89.93
CA ALA A 667 -4.67 92.41 90.47
C ALA A 667 -4.48 93.70 89.65
N ALA A 668 -4.60 93.62 88.33
CA ALA A 668 -4.55 94.78 87.45
C ALA A 668 -5.77 95.71 87.64
N GLN A 669 -6.97 95.15 87.81
CA GLN A 669 -8.18 95.93 88.13
C GLN A 669 -8.08 96.63 89.49
N ASP A 670 -7.59 95.94 90.53
CA ASP A 670 -7.36 96.52 91.85
C ASP A 670 -6.35 97.67 91.79
N LYS A 671 -5.26 97.49 91.02
CA LYS A 671 -4.27 98.55 90.79
C LYS A 671 -4.84 99.72 90.01
N GLN A 672 -5.70 99.47 89.02
CA GLN A 672 -6.38 100.54 88.29
C GLN A 672 -7.32 101.32 89.23
N ALA A 673 -8.08 100.64 90.09
CA ALA A 673 -8.92 101.31 91.09
C ALA A 673 -8.10 102.14 92.09
N GLU A 674 -6.91 101.66 92.49
CA GLU A 674 -5.98 102.42 93.33
C GLU A 674 -5.45 103.67 92.60
N ILE A 675 -5.10 103.55 91.32
CA ILE A 675 -4.67 104.68 90.47
C ILE A 675 -5.80 105.71 90.34
N ASP A 676 -7.02 105.28 90.05
CA ASP A 676 -8.18 106.17 89.91
C ASP A 676 -8.48 106.90 91.24
N ALA A 677 -8.38 106.20 92.36
CA ALA A 677 -8.51 106.81 93.69
C ALA A 677 -7.41 107.84 93.97
N LYS A 678 -6.16 107.54 93.59
CA LYS A 678 -5.03 108.48 93.72
C LYS A 678 -5.17 109.69 92.80
N GLN A 679 -5.69 109.49 91.59
CA GLN A 679 -5.94 110.57 90.65
C GLN A 679 -7.01 111.54 91.19
N LYS A 680 -8.08 111.00 91.78
CA LYS A 680 -9.10 111.81 92.46
C LYS A 680 -8.53 112.59 93.65
N GLU A 681 -7.66 111.96 94.45
CA GLU A 681 -6.96 112.63 95.56
C GLU A 681 -6.08 113.79 95.06
N ILE A 682 -5.40 113.61 93.92
CA ILE A 682 -4.60 114.66 93.27
C ILE A 682 -5.50 115.79 92.75
N GLU A 683 -6.62 115.49 92.12
CA GLU A 683 -7.58 116.50 91.64
C GLU A 683 -8.17 117.33 92.80
N ASP A 684 -8.54 116.66 93.90
CA ASP A 684 -9.06 117.36 95.09
C ASP A 684 -7.98 118.26 95.72
N LYS A 685 -6.72 117.78 95.80
CA LYS A 685 -5.57 118.60 96.23
C LYS A 685 -5.28 119.76 95.28
N GLN A 686 -5.46 119.56 93.97
CA GLN A 686 -5.27 120.63 92.99
C GLN A 686 -6.33 121.72 93.15
N LYS A 687 -7.60 121.35 93.35
CA LYS A 687 -8.67 122.32 93.66
C LYS A 687 -8.40 123.08 94.95
N GLU A 688 -7.89 122.40 95.98
CA GLU A 688 -7.49 123.06 97.24
C GLU A 688 -6.34 124.05 97.02
N LEU A 689 -5.34 123.67 96.22
CA LEU A 689 -4.25 124.58 95.82
C LEU A 689 -4.76 125.78 95.02
N ASP A 690 -5.67 125.57 94.08
CA ASP A 690 -6.25 126.64 93.27
C ASP A 690 -7.07 127.61 94.14
N ALA A 691 -7.88 127.09 95.08
CA ALA A 691 -8.59 127.92 96.05
C ALA A 691 -7.62 128.70 96.96
N LYS A 692 -6.53 128.07 97.42
CA LYS A 692 -5.48 128.77 98.19
C LYS A 692 -4.77 129.83 97.35
N ASN A 693 -4.58 129.60 96.06
CA ASN A 693 -4.02 130.59 95.14
C ASN A 693 -4.99 131.75 94.88
N GLU A 694 -6.30 131.50 94.80
CA GLU A 694 -7.33 132.54 94.73
C GLU A 694 -7.38 133.36 96.01
N GLU A 695 -7.38 132.74 97.20
CA GLU A 695 -7.25 133.44 98.48
C GLU A 695 -5.95 134.28 98.52
N LEU A 696 -4.83 133.75 98.03
CA LEU A 696 -3.57 134.50 97.91
C LEU A 696 -3.68 135.65 96.91
N ALA A 697 -4.42 135.50 95.81
CA ALA A 697 -4.64 136.56 94.83
C ALA A 697 -5.55 137.66 95.39
N GLU A 698 -6.59 137.31 96.13
CA GLU A 698 -7.43 138.24 96.88
C GLU A 698 -6.63 138.96 97.96
N MET A 699 -5.82 138.24 98.74
CA MET A 699 -4.89 138.83 99.70
C MET A 699 -3.88 139.75 99.01
N THR A 700 -3.39 139.37 97.83
CA THR A 700 -2.51 140.22 97.01
C THR A 700 -3.27 141.47 96.52
N GLY A 701 -4.55 141.32 96.14
CA GLY A 701 -5.46 142.41 95.77
C GLY A 701 -5.71 143.37 96.94
N MET A 702 -6.06 142.86 98.12
CA MET A 702 -6.16 143.65 99.35
C MET A 702 -4.83 144.31 99.72
N VAL A 703 -3.69 143.64 99.52
CA VAL A 703 -2.38 144.28 99.69
C VAL A 703 -2.19 145.40 98.67
N THR A 704 -2.68 145.28 97.44
CA THR A 704 -2.65 146.40 96.47
C THR A 704 -3.61 147.52 96.84
N GLU A 705 -4.81 147.22 97.34
CA GLU A 705 -5.77 148.22 97.84
C GLU A 705 -5.22 148.93 99.08
N LEU A 706 -4.75 148.19 100.09
CA LEU A 706 -4.02 148.72 101.23
C LEU A 706 -2.77 149.48 100.80
N LYS A 707 -2.10 149.10 99.70
CA LYS A 707 -0.98 149.85 99.14
C LYS A 707 -1.44 151.13 98.44
N ILE A 708 -2.63 151.14 97.81
CA ILE A 708 -3.26 152.31 97.22
C ILE A 708 -3.77 153.26 98.32
N GLU A 709 -4.45 152.75 99.35
CA GLU A 709 -4.85 153.48 100.55
C GLU A 709 -3.64 153.98 101.32
N ALA A 710 -2.58 153.18 101.46
CA ALA A 710 -1.32 153.64 101.99
C ALA A 710 -0.68 154.69 101.07
N THR A 711 -0.86 154.66 99.74
CA THR A 711 -0.41 155.75 98.86
C THR A 711 -1.31 156.99 98.91
N LEU A 712 -2.60 156.85 99.20
CA LEU A 712 -3.55 157.95 99.39
C LEU A 712 -3.32 158.63 100.75
N ALA A 713 -3.18 157.83 101.81
CA ALA A 713 -2.75 158.27 103.12
C ALA A 713 -1.31 158.82 103.07
N LYS A 714 -0.42 158.26 102.23
CA LYS A 714 0.91 158.83 101.98
C LYS A 714 0.89 160.05 101.07
N ALA A 715 -0.13 160.29 100.25
CA ALA A 715 -0.31 161.55 99.51
C ALA A 715 -0.90 162.66 100.39
N GLU A 716 -1.70 162.29 101.40
CA GLU A 716 -2.14 163.19 102.48
C GLU A 716 -1.05 163.44 103.54
N LEU A 717 -0.07 162.53 103.66
CA LEU A 717 1.03 162.59 104.64
C LEU A 717 2.38 163.03 104.04
N ASP A 718 2.60 162.96 102.72
CA ASP A 718 3.78 163.51 102.01
C ASP A 718 3.64 165.03 101.68
N GLY A 719 2.64 165.71 102.27
CA GLY A 719 2.69 167.14 102.60
C GLY A 719 3.60 167.46 103.81
N ALA A 720 4.19 166.44 104.44
CA ALA A 720 5.20 166.58 105.48
C ALA A 720 6.26 165.47 105.38
N TYR A 721 7.41 165.82 104.78
CA TYR A 721 8.72 165.14 104.89
C TYR A 721 8.87 163.72 104.29
N GLY A 722 9.57 163.65 103.15
CA GLY A 722 9.99 162.40 102.52
C GLY A 722 11.36 161.86 102.95
N THR A 723 11.80 160.77 102.31
CA THR A 723 13.17 160.53 101.81
C THR A 723 13.31 159.16 101.13
N ARG A 724 13.90 159.19 99.92
CA ARG A 724 15.04 158.37 99.43
C ARG A 724 15.27 157.01 100.14
N LYS A 725 15.45 155.86 99.48
CA LYS A 725 16.35 155.60 98.36
C LYS A 725 16.25 154.10 97.98
N GLU A 726 16.09 153.83 96.69
CA GLU A 726 16.76 152.81 95.85
C GLU A 726 17.07 151.42 96.44
N ARG A 727 16.62 150.33 95.81
CA ARG A 727 17.14 149.77 94.53
C ARG A 727 18.64 149.42 94.58
N ALA A 728 18.92 148.14 94.33
CA ALA A 728 20.12 147.47 93.79
C ALA A 728 20.35 146.20 94.61
N ALA A 729 20.24 144.98 94.09
CA ALA A 729 20.60 144.41 92.79
C ALA A 729 19.82 143.07 92.65
N GLU A 730 19.25 142.59 91.54
CA GLU A 730 19.56 142.71 90.11
C GLU A 730 21.05 142.72 89.78
N ALA A 731 21.65 141.54 89.59
CA ALA A 731 21.82 140.99 88.23
C ALA A 731 22.86 139.85 88.15
N ALA A 732 22.61 138.98 87.16
CA ALA A 732 23.50 138.08 86.40
C ALA A 732 23.24 136.58 86.67
N ALA A 733 23.08 135.67 85.70
CA ALA A 733 23.00 135.63 84.23
C ALA A 733 22.79 134.11 83.88
N LEU A 734 21.83 133.65 83.07
CA LEU A 734 21.79 133.42 81.60
C LEU A 734 22.69 132.29 80.98
N HIS A 735 22.10 131.56 79.98
CA HIS A 735 22.58 130.55 78.99
C HIS A 735 22.60 129.04 79.39
N ASP A 736 22.17 127.99 78.66
CA ASP A 736 21.86 127.67 77.23
C ASP A 736 21.11 126.30 77.08
N SER A 737 20.14 126.06 76.16
CA SER A 737 19.49 124.71 76.03
C SER A 737 18.92 124.23 74.67
N SER A 738 18.93 125.03 73.59
CA SER A 738 18.14 124.70 72.37
C SER A 738 18.85 123.85 71.31
N GLU A 739 20.17 123.87 71.19
CA GLU A 739 20.89 123.19 70.09
C GLU A 739 21.22 121.72 70.40
N THR A 740 21.37 121.37 71.67
CA THR A 740 21.61 120.00 72.14
C THR A 740 20.43 119.06 71.82
N ALA A 741 19.20 119.58 71.81
CA ALA A 741 17.99 118.79 71.55
C ALA A 741 17.84 118.32 70.09
N LYS A 742 18.32 119.09 69.10
CA LYS A 742 18.17 118.74 67.67
C LYS A 742 19.14 117.62 67.24
N MET A 743 20.36 117.63 67.77
CA MET A 743 21.35 116.56 67.53
C MET A 743 20.88 115.21 68.10
N LEU A 744 20.30 115.21 69.30
CA LEU A 744 19.74 114.00 69.94
C LEU A 744 18.63 113.35 69.11
N ASN A 745 17.74 114.13 68.51
CA ASN A 745 16.65 113.59 67.68
C ASN A 745 17.14 112.93 66.38
N ARG A 746 18.21 113.45 65.76
CA ARG A 746 18.79 112.88 64.54
C ARG A 746 19.49 111.55 64.83
N ILE A 747 20.17 111.46 65.97
CA ILE A 747 20.81 110.22 66.44
C ILE A 747 19.76 109.13 66.68
N ASN A 748 18.67 109.44 67.39
CA ASN A 748 17.60 108.47 67.66
C ASN A 748 16.90 107.95 66.39
N ALA A 749 16.75 108.77 65.35
CA ALA A 749 16.16 108.35 64.08
C ALA A 749 17.05 107.35 63.32
N LEU A 750 18.36 107.62 63.25
CA LEU A 750 19.33 106.73 62.62
C LEU A 750 19.47 105.40 63.38
N GLU A 751 19.40 105.42 64.71
CA GLU A 751 19.38 104.19 65.52
C GLU A 751 18.15 103.31 65.21
N LYS A 752 16.99 103.92 64.96
CA LYS A 752 15.76 103.19 64.63
C LYS A 752 15.83 102.54 63.24
N GLU A 753 16.35 103.26 62.25
CA GLU A 753 16.55 102.73 60.88
C GLU A 753 17.61 101.62 60.87
N LEU A 754 18.72 101.80 61.59
CA LEU A 754 19.77 100.78 61.71
C LEU A 754 19.23 99.51 62.40
N LYS A 755 18.40 99.65 63.43
CA LYS A 755 17.74 98.52 64.09
C LYS A 755 16.73 97.79 63.18
N ALA A 756 16.03 98.51 62.30
CA ALA A 756 15.12 97.90 61.32
C ALA A 756 15.90 97.10 60.26
N THR A 757 16.95 97.68 59.67
CA THR A 757 17.79 96.98 58.68
C THR A 757 18.52 95.75 59.28
N ALA A 758 18.94 95.82 60.54
CA ALA A 758 19.50 94.67 61.25
C ALA A 758 18.47 93.53 61.43
N LYS A 759 17.21 93.87 61.67
CA LYS A 759 16.12 92.89 61.78
C LYS A 759 15.84 92.23 60.42
N ASP A 760 15.73 93.01 59.35
CA ASP A 760 15.48 92.48 58.00
C ASP A 760 16.62 91.56 57.54
N LEU A 761 17.89 91.92 57.82
CA LEU A 761 19.03 91.06 57.56
C LEU A 761 18.97 89.74 58.36
N THR A 762 18.47 89.79 59.60
CA THR A 762 18.31 88.60 60.43
C THR A 762 17.21 87.68 59.88
N GLU A 763 16.10 88.23 59.42
CA GLU A 763 15.01 87.46 58.81
C GLU A 763 15.44 86.81 57.48
N VAL A 764 16.20 87.52 56.64
CA VAL A 764 16.75 86.94 55.39
C VAL A 764 17.74 85.81 55.68
N VAL A 765 18.61 85.96 56.68
CA VAL A 765 19.52 84.88 57.11
C VAL A 765 18.75 83.69 57.67
N GLN A 766 17.65 83.91 58.40
CA GLN A 766 16.81 82.82 58.87
C GLN A 766 16.14 82.07 57.72
N GLN A 767 15.60 82.79 56.74
CA GLN A 767 15.01 82.19 55.53
C GLN A 767 16.04 81.43 54.69
N SER A 768 17.27 81.92 54.58
CA SER A 768 18.34 81.20 53.87
C SER A 768 18.73 79.90 54.58
N VAL A 769 18.80 79.92 55.92
CA VAL A 769 19.06 78.71 56.73
C VAL A 769 17.91 77.71 56.60
N GLU A 770 16.66 78.16 56.55
CA GLU A 770 15.49 77.29 56.34
C GLU A 770 15.48 76.68 54.92
N ALA A 771 15.85 77.45 53.90
CA ALA A 771 15.99 76.97 52.53
C ALA A 771 17.13 75.93 52.41
N GLU A 772 18.28 76.17 53.03
CA GLU A 772 19.40 75.21 53.07
C GLU A 772 19.01 73.90 53.76
N LYS A 773 18.27 73.96 54.88
CA LYS A 773 17.73 72.77 55.55
C LYS A 773 16.81 71.98 54.64
N LYS A 774 15.95 72.65 53.86
CA LYS A 774 15.02 72.01 52.92
C LYS A 774 15.76 71.40 51.73
N ILE A 775 16.80 72.05 51.22
CA ILE A 775 17.67 71.49 50.18
C ILE A 775 18.34 70.21 50.70
N GLY A 776 18.91 70.23 51.90
CA GLY A 776 19.54 69.04 52.50
C GLY A 776 18.55 67.88 52.73
N GLN A 777 17.28 68.17 53.04
CA GLN A 777 16.23 67.13 53.13
C GLN A 777 15.95 66.50 51.77
N LEU A 778 15.80 67.32 50.71
CA LEU A 778 15.55 66.86 49.35
C LEU A 778 16.74 66.06 48.78
N GLU A 779 17.98 66.48 49.08
CA GLU A 779 19.19 65.72 48.73
C GLU A 779 19.20 64.37 49.44
N GLY A 780 18.85 64.31 50.73
CA GLY A 780 18.73 63.05 51.46
C GLY A 780 17.61 62.14 50.93
N GLU A 781 16.50 62.70 50.42
CA GLU A 781 15.45 61.93 49.74
C GLU A 781 15.91 61.41 48.37
N LEU A 782 16.65 62.22 47.60
CA LEU A 782 17.23 61.82 46.32
C LEU A 782 18.27 60.70 46.49
N ASP A 783 19.11 60.78 47.52
CA ASP A 783 20.08 59.73 47.84
C ASP A 783 19.39 58.42 48.26
N ARG A 784 18.29 58.49 49.02
CA ARG A 784 17.49 57.30 49.35
C ARG A 784 16.85 56.70 48.12
N ALA A 785 16.25 57.52 47.25
CA ALA A 785 15.61 57.05 46.02
C ALA A 785 16.62 56.44 45.02
N THR A 786 17.81 57.02 44.90
CA THR A 786 18.89 56.47 44.06
C THR A 786 19.44 55.16 44.62
N ALA A 787 19.59 55.05 45.95
CA ALA A 787 20.00 53.82 46.61
C ALA A 787 18.96 52.69 46.45
N GLU A 788 17.66 52.99 46.56
CA GLU A 788 16.60 52.01 46.31
C GLU A 788 16.56 51.56 44.86
N ARG A 789 16.73 52.49 43.90
CA ARG A 789 16.80 52.15 42.48
C ARG A 789 18.01 51.27 42.15
N ALA A 790 19.16 51.52 42.77
CA ALA A 790 20.34 50.67 42.66
C ALA A 790 20.06 49.26 43.23
N ARG A 791 19.46 49.17 44.42
CA ARG A 791 19.06 47.88 45.02
C ARG A 791 18.08 47.10 44.15
N LEU A 792 17.08 47.75 43.57
CA LEU A 792 16.12 47.11 42.67
C LEU A 792 16.78 46.64 41.37
N ARG A 793 17.74 47.41 40.83
CA ARG A 793 18.55 46.99 39.69
C ARG A 793 19.37 45.74 40.03
N ASP A 794 20.09 45.75 41.15
CA ASP A 794 20.88 44.59 41.59
C ASP A 794 20.00 43.35 41.83
N GLN A 795 18.81 43.51 42.39
CA GLN A 795 17.84 42.43 42.55
C GLN A 795 17.34 41.90 41.20
N SER A 796 17.07 42.78 40.24
CA SER A 796 16.68 42.39 38.88
C SER A 796 17.79 41.67 38.13
N GLU A 797 19.04 42.10 38.30
CA GLU A 797 20.22 41.45 37.70
C GLU A 797 20.44 40.05 38.31
N ARG A 798 20.38 39.91 39.65
CA ARG A 798 20.47 38.60 40.31
C ARG A 798 19.33 37.66 39.92
N ALA A 799 18.09 38.15 39.83
CA ALA A 799 16.98 37.35 39.35
C ALA A 799 17.17 36.90 37.89
N GLY A 800 17.76 37.76 37.05
CA GLY A 800 18.15 37.40 35.69
C GLY A 800 19.22 36.31 35.64
N GLU A 801 20.29 36.46 36.44
CA GLU A 801 21.37 35.47 36.55
C GLU A 801 20.87 34.11 37.08
N GLU A 802 19.99 34.10 38.07
CA GLU A 802 19.38 32.87 38.60
C GLU A 802 18.50 32.17 37.56
N LEU A 803 17.71 32.91 36.78
CA LEU A 803 16.91 32.34 35.70
C LEU A 803 17.78 31.78 34.58
N GLU A 804 18.86 32.48 34.24
CA GLU A 804 19.82 32.01 33.23
C GLU A 804 20.56 30.75 33.71
N ALA A 805 20.94 30.69 34.99
CA ALA A 805 21.55 29.50 35.59
C ALA A 805 20.59 28.30 35.56
N ARG A 806 19.31 28.49 35.93
CA ARG A 806 18.29 27.43 35.84
C ARG A 806 18.03 26.96 34.41
N ALA A 807 18.06 27.88 33.45
CA ALA A 807 17.92 27.52 32.03
C ALA A 807 19.13 26.70 31.53
N ARG A 808 20.35 27.04 31.96
CA ARG A 808 21.57 26.27 31.65
C ARG A 808 21.54 24.87 32.29
N GLU A 809 21.10 24.76 33.54
CA GLU A 809 20.96 23.48 34.23
C GLU A 809 19.91 22.58 33.55
N ALA A 810 18.74 23.13 33.21
CA ALA A 810 17.72 22.40 32.47
C ALA A 810 18.19 21.95 31.08
N ALA A 811 19.01 22.76 30.40
CA ALA A 811 19.62 22.37 29.13
C ALA A 811 20.62 21.22 29.30
N ALA A 812 21.48 21.27 30.35
CA ALA A 812 22.42 20.22 30.66
C ALA A 812 21.73 18.89 31.01
N ASP A 813 20.64 18.92 31.76
CA ASP A 813 19.82 17.73 32.07
C ASP A 813 19.25 17.08 30.80
N VAL A 814 18.78 17.89 29.84
CA VAL A 814 18.27 17.40 28.56
C VAL A 814 19.40 16.77 27.74
N GLU A 815 20.56 17.42 27.67
CA GLU A 815 21.75 16.87 27.00
C GLU A 815 22.20 15.56 27.63
N GLU A 816 22.17 15.45 28.96
CA GLU A 816 22.52 14.21 29.66
C GLU A 816 21.52 13.09 29.35
N ARG A 817 20.21 13.37 29.36
CA ARG A 817 19.16 12.40 29.00
C ARG A 817 19.35 11.89 27.57
N LEU A 818 19.58 12.81 26.63
CA LEU A 818 19.86 12.45 25.23
C LEU A 818 21.16 11.65 25.11
N GLY A 819 22.20 12.00 25.87
CA GLY A 819 23.46 11.26 25.93
C GLY A 819 23.27 9.83 26.43
N ARG A 820 22.48 9.64 27.49
CA ARG A 820 22.12 8.32 28.03
C ARG A 820 21.32 7.49 27.02
N GLU A 821 20.38 8.11 26.31
CA GLU A 821 19.58 7.46 25.28
C GLU A 821 20.42 7.06 24.07
N ILE A 822 21.31 7.93 23.60
CA ILE A 822 22.28 7.61 22.53
C ILE A 822 23.20 6.46 22.97
N ALA A 823 23.68 6.45 24.21
CA ALA A 823 24.52 5.37 24.74
C ALA A 823 23.75 4.04 24.81
N ARG A 824 22.47 4.08 25.20
CA ARG A 824 21.59 2.91 25.17
C ARG A 824 21.41 2.40 23.74
N LEU A 825 21.05 3.26 22.80
CA LEU A 825 20.87 2.89 21.39
C LEU A 825 22.15 2.31 20.77
N ARG A 826 23.33 2.80 21.18
CA ARG A 826 24.61 2.22 20.77
C ARG A 826 24.84 0.83 21.35
N ARG A 827 24.55 0.61 22.64
CA ARG A 827 24.61 -0.72 23.27
C ARG A 827 23.64 -1.70 22.64
N ASP A 828 22.39 -1.29 22.41
CA ASP A 828 21.37 -2.12 21.76
C ASP A 828 21.82 -2.48 20.33
N LYS A 829 22.43 -1.54 19.60
CA LYS A 829 23.03 -1.81 18.29
C LYS A 829 24.18 -2.83 18.37
N GLU A 830 25.08 -2.69 19.33
CA GLU A 830 26.20 -3.61 19.54
C GLU A 830 25.71 -5.01 19.90
N GLN A 831 24.73 -5.13 20.81
CA GLN A 831 24.08 -6.39 21.14
C GLN A 831 23.41 -7.04 19.93
N LEU A 832 22.71 -6.28 19.09
CA LEU A 832 22.13 -6.81 17.85
C LEU A 832 23.21 -7.25 16.84
N GLN A 833 24.38 -6.61 16.84
CA GLN A 833 25.52 -7.04 16.03
C GLN A 833 26.14 -8.34 16.57
N ASP A 834 26.30 -8.44 17.89
CA ASP A 834 26.80 -9.66 18.56
C ASP A 834 25.83 -10.83 18.39
N GLU A 835 24.52 -10.60 18.49
CA GLU A 835 23.49 -11.60 18.21
C GLU A 835 23.59 -12.07 16.75
N LEU A 836 23.71 -11.14 15.80
CA LEU A 836 23.88 -11.46 14.39
C LEU A 836 25.16 -12.27 14.12
N ASP A 837 26.26 -11.93 14.79
CA ASP A 837 27.53 -12.65 14.67
C ASP A 837 27.49 -13.99 15.41
N SER A 838 26.75 -14.11 16.51
CA SER A 838 26.50 -15.38 17.21
C SER A 838 25.64 -16.34 16.39
N GLU A 839 24.65 -15.83 15.65
CA GLU A 839 23.83 -16.61 14.72
C GLU A 839 24.65 -17.04 13.50
N ARG A 840 25.59 -16.20 13.04
CA ARG A 840 26.60 -16.60 12.04
C ARG A 840 27.51 -17.70 12.56
N LEU A 841 27.96 -17.63 13.81
CA LEU A 841 28.83 -18.63 14.44
C LEU A 841 28.09 -19.95 14.75
N LYS A 842 26.82 -19.91 15.18
CA LYS A 842 25.97 -21.09 15.40
C LYS A 842 25.67 -21.85 14.11
N SER A 843 25.62 -21.17 12.97
CA SER A 843 25.48 -21.81 11.65
C SER A 843 26.77 -22.51 11.16
N GLY A 844 27.87 -22.46 11.92
CA GLY A 844 29.20 -22.94 11.52
C GLY A 844 29.58 -24.39 11.88
N HIS A 845 28.68 -25.22 12.41
CA HIS A 845 28.98 -26.62 12.76
C HIS A 845 28.34 -27.64 11.79
N ALA A 846 28.96 -27.84 10.62
CA ALA A 846 28.78 -29.03 9.78
C ALA A 846 30.04 -29.30 8.91
N PRO A 847 30.43 -30.57 8.62
CA PRO A 847 31.71 -30.90 7.98
C PRO A 847 31.72 -30.69 6.45
N PRO A 848 32.90 -30.76 5.80
CA PRO A 848 33.21 -29.97 4.60
C PRO A 848 32.97 -30.71 3.28
N LEU A 849 32.74 -29.96 2.18
CA LEU A 849 33.23 -30.22 0.81
C LEU A 849 32.79 -29.13 -0.18
N SER A 850 33.76 -28.31 -0.63
CA SER A 850 34.05 -27.78 -1.99
C SER A 850 32.96 -27.14 -2.90
N PRO A 851 33.33 -26.37 -3.96
CA PRO A 851 33.24 -24.91 -3.95
C PRO A 851 32.21 -24.39 -4.97
N GLY A 852 31.26 -23.59 -4.49
CA GLY A 852 30.30 -22.88 -5.34
C GLY A 852 29.46 -21.94 -4.49
N GLY A 853 29.85 -20.67 -4.44
CA GLY A 853 29.25 -19.68 -3.57
C GLY A 853 27.80 -19.36 -3.93
N ALA A 854 26.87 -19.66 -3.01
CA ALA A 854 25.58 -18.99 -2.86
C ALA A 854 24.95 -19.35 -1.50
N MET A 855 25.46 -18.78 -0.40
CA MET A 855 24.76 -18.80 0.89
C MET A 855 24.63 -17.37 1.41
N ARG A 856 23.54 -16.68 1.04
CA ARG A 856 23.15 -15.41 1.67
C ARG A 856 21.67 -15.00 1.50
N THR A 857 20.75 -15.93 1.26
CA THR A 857 19.31 -15.62 1.02
C THR A 857 18.30 -16.46 1.80
N SER A 858 18.70 -17.49 2.56
CA SER A 858 17.75 -18.37 3.26
C SER A 858 17.10 -17.70 4.49
N TYR A 859 17.85 -16.96 5.31
CA TYR A 859 17.32 -16.35 6.54
C TYR A 859 16.30 -15.22 6.31
N LEU A 860 16.44 -14.48 5.21
CA LEU A 860 15.48 -13.43 4.85
C LEU A 860 14.16 -14.04 4.36
N THR A 861 14.17 -15.28 3.86
CA THR A 861 12.97 -15.96 3.36
C THR A 861 12.17 -16.60 4.50
N GLU A 862 12.85 -17.11 5.53
CA GLU A 862 12.22 -17.66 6.74
C GLU A 862 11.54 -16.56 7.57
N SER A 863 12.19 -15.42 7.78
CA SER A 863 11.63 -14.31 8.57
C SER A 863 10.47 -13.60 7.84
N TYR A 864 10.54 -13.47 6.51
CA TYR A 864 9.45 -12.93 5.70
C TYR A 864 8.25 -13.90 5.63
N ARG A 865 8.51 -15.21 5.57
CA ARG A 865 7.44 -16.23 5.67
C ARG A 865 6.80 -16.26 7.05
N SER A 866 7.59 -16.13 8.11
CA SER A 866 7.10 -16.00 9.49
C SER A 866 6.28 -14.71 9.67
N GLY A 867 6.77 -13.59 9.13
CA GLY A 867 6.04 -12.31 9.10
C GLY A 867 4.73 -12.40 8.32
N LEU A 868 4.70 -13.09 7.17
CA LEU A 868 3.48 -13.32 6.39
C LEU A 868 2.50 -14.29 7.07
N LYS A 869 2.98 -15.22 7.89
CA LYS A 869 2.12 -16.08 8.72
C LYS A 869 1.56 -15.28 9.90
N SER A 870 2.37 -14.45 10.54
CA SER A 870 1.95 -13.55 11.62
C SER A 870 0.93 -12.51 11.13
N GLU A 871 1.16 -11.88 9.97
CA GLU A 871 0.21 -10.94 9.38
C GLU A 871 -1.08 -11.61 8.92
N ARG A 872 -1.03 -12.83 8.35
CA ARG A 872 -2.25 -13.60 8.06
C ARG A 872 -3.02 -13.95 9.33
N ARG A 873 -2.32 -14.34 10.41
CA ARG A 873 -2.94 -14.64 11.70
C ARG A 873 -3.60 -13.39 12.31
N LYS A 874 -2.95 -12.23 12.24
CA LYS A 874 -3.53 -10.95 12.68
C LYS A 874 -4.75 -10.55 11.84
N HIS A 875 -4.71 -10.74 10.53
CA HIS A 875 -5.87 -10.50 9.66
C HIS A 875 -7.04 -11.44 9.98
N GLU A 876 -6.75 -12.71 10.29
CA GLU A 876 -7.77 -13.68 10.70
C GLU A 876 -8.37 -13.33 12.08
N GLU A 877 -7.52 -12.89 13.01
CA GLU A 877 -7.93 -12.38 14.33
C GLU A 877 -8.77 -11.10 14.21
N GLN A 878 -8.41 -10.17 13.32
CA GLN A 878 -9.21 -8.98 13.03
C GLN A 878 -10.56 -9.33 12.40
N LEU A 879 -10.61 -10.32 11.50
CA LEU A 879 -11.87 -10.78 10.90
C LEU A 879 -12.78 -11.42 11.95
N ARG A 880 -12.22 -12.24 12.85
CA ARG A 880 -12.98 -12.81 14.00
C ARG A 880 -13.44 -11.72 14.96
N ALA A 881 -12.61 -10.73 15.26
CA ALA A 881 -12.97 -9.60 16.11
C ALA A 881 -14.11 -8.77 15.49
N GLU A 882 -14.05 -8.53 14.18
CA GLU A 882 -15.11 -7.83 13.45
C GLU A 882 -16.42 -8.63 13.44
N GLN A 883 -16.37 -9.96 13.25
CA GLN A 883 -17.55 -10.82 13.33
C GLN A 883 -18.15 -10.87 14.74
N MET A 884 -17.33 -10.86 15.79
CA MET A 884 -17.79 -10.79 17.18
C MET A 884 -18.40 -9.42 17.50
N ALA A 885 -17.83 -8.33 16.99
CA ALA A 885 -18.40 -6.99 17.11
C ALA A 885 -19.75 -6.89 16.38
N ARG A 886 -19.88 -7.48 15.18
CA ARG A 886 -21.16 -7.57 14.45
C ARG A 886 -22.21 -8.37 15.23
N ARG A 887 -21.84 -9.52 15.83
CA ARG A 887 -22.74 -10.30 16.68
C ARG A 887 -23.21 -9.53 17.91
N LYS A 888 -22.31 -8.80 18.58
CA LYS A 888 -22.68 -7.94 19.73
C LYS A 888 -23.67 -6.84 19.31
N VAL A 889 -23.42 -6.16 18.19
CA VAL A 889 -24.34 -5.13 17.67
C VAL A 889 -25.68 -5.74 17.25
N GLU A 890 -25.70 -6.95 16.68
CA GLU A 890 -26.95 -7.66 16.36
C GLU A 890 -27.72 -8.09 17.62
N GLU A 891 -27.03 -8.52 18.67
CA GLU A 891 -27.63 -8.84 19.97
C GLU A 891 -28.18 -7.59 20.66
N GLU A 892 -27.46 -6.48 20.63
CA GLU A 892 -27.93 -5.18 21.12
C GLU A 892 -29.15 -4.69 20.32
N LEU A 893 -29.15 -4.83 18.99
CA LEU A 893 -30.31 -4.55 18.14
C LEU A 893 -31.50 -5.47 18.46
N LYS A 894 -31.25 -6.74 18.79
CA LYS A 894 -32.28 -7.71 19.17
C LYS A 894 -32.82 -7.44 20.57
N ALA A 895 -31.96 -6.99 21.49
CA ALA A 895 -32.34 -6.53 22.84
C ALA A 895 -33.17 -5.24 22.76
N LEU A 896 -32.77 -4.28 21.93
CA LEU A 896 -33.53 -3.05 21.65
C LEU A 896 -34.87 -3.36 20.98
N LYS A 897 -34.92 -4.30 20.03
CA LYS A 897 -36.19 -4.79 19.44
C LYS A 897 -37.07 -5.51 20.46
N ARG A 898 -36.51 -6.29 21.40
CA ARG A 898 -37.27 -6.89 22.51
C ARG A 898 -37.80 -5.84 23.48
N ALA A 899 -37.01 -4.82 23.81
CA ALA A 899 -37.41 -3.71 24.66
C ALA A 899 -38.54 -2.88 24.00
N GLN A 900 -38.47 -2.65 22.68
CA GLN A 900 -39.56 -2.04 21.91
C GLN A 900 -40.81 -2.94 21.80
N GLY A 901 -40.63 -4.26 21.74
CA GLY A 901 -41.73 -5.23 21.76
C GLY A 901 -42.47 -5.27 23.09
N ALA A 902 -41.73 -5.21 24.21
CA ALA A 902 -42.28 -5.16 25.57
C ALA A 902 -43.03 -3.85 25.86
N ALA A 903 -42.64 -2.73 25.23
CA ALA A 903 -43.35 -1.46 25.30
C ALA A 903 -44.69 -1.45 24.53
N LYS A 904 -44.86 -2.33 23.52
CA LYS A 904 -46.13 -2.47 22.78
C LYS A 904 -47.15 -3.38 23.47
N SER A 905 -46.71 -4.32 24.31
CA SER A 905 -47.60 -5.21 25.08
C SER A 905 -48.21 -4.59 26.34
N ALA A 906 -47.81 -3.36 26.73
CA ALA A 906 -48.32 -2.69 27.93
C ALA A 906 -49.49 -1.71 27.68
N SER A 907 -50.08 -1.66 26.47
CA SER A 907 -51.12 -0.67 26.11
C SER A 907 -52.52 -1.23 25.81
N LEU A 908 -52.79 -2.49 26.16
CA LEU A 908 -54.12 -3.11 26.00
C LEU A 908 -54.71 -3.50 27.35
N ASN A 909 -55.21 -2.52 28.11
CA ASN A 909 -56.25 -2.73 29.12
C ASN A 909 -57.06 -1.43 29.27
N PRO A 910 -58.36 -1.41 28.88
CA PRO A 910 -59.25 -0.29 29.18
C PRO A 910 -59.81 -0.41 30.61
N PRO A 911 -60.19 0.71 31.26
CA PRO A 911 -60.69 0.67 32.64
C PRO A 911 -62.14 0.17 32.71
N PRO A 912 -62.54 -0.58 33.76
CA PRO A 912 -63.93 -0.71 34.13
C PRO A 912 -64.38 0.52 34.93
N ARG A 913 -65.70 0.74 34.89
CA ARG A 913 -66.49 1.90 35.35
C ARG A 913 -66.13 2.49 36.70
#